data_AF-A0A2U3LID5-F1
#
_entry.id   AF-A0A2U3LID5-F1
#
_cell.length_a   1.000
_cell.length_b   1.000
_cell.length_c   1.000
_cell.angle_alpha   90.00
_cell.angle_beta   90.00
_cell.angle_gamma   90.00
#
_symmetry.space_group_name_H-M   'P 1'
#
loop_
_entity.id
_entity.type
_entity.pdbx_description
1 polymer ?
#
loop_
_entity_poly.entity_id
_entity_poly.type
_entity_poly.pdbx_seq_one_letter_code
_entity_poly.pdbx_strand_id
1 'polypeptide(L)'
;MKNKLTHAAKMRLPAPGPSARRPYNIGMVLPRLCAALLLAAPALAIDLKSAVIVAPATLASPEKKAAAMLADEIEKRTRVRLPVAATFSGTGPAILLGPPPARFANRLAPAVPGADGYRVQTIDGVVVVAGNDPRGTLFGAGALLRNLRMERDRLEAPDDLRIATAPKYPLRGHQLGYRPKTNSYDGWSVPVWEQYMRDLAVFGTNAIELIPPRSDDDADSPHFPLPPMQMMVEMSRLADSYGLDVWIWYPAMDRDYSDPKTVEFALQEWGEVFRQLPRIDAIFVPGGDPGHTEPKYLMALLEKETAVLHRYHPKAQLWVSPQSFNREWMDQFLGILKNQQPAWLSGVVFGPQVRMSLPQLRAAVPQRYPIRHYPDITHSRQSQYPVPDWDVAYAVTEAREVINPRPMDEANIFRLLQPHTIGFLTYSEGCNDDVNKMVWSALGWNPDANVVDILHDYARYFIGERYADSFAQGLLALERNWRGPLATNAGVYTTLEQFQKMESGASPQTLANWRFQQALYRAYYDAYTRSRLLYESGLEDQAMLELRNARALGASAAMNRAEEILDRAATDRTAAAWRARIFELAEALFQSIRMQLSVPRYKAISVDRGANLDTVDMPLNNRLWLKQKFADLRAATDEPERLKEIDNLVNWTDPGPGGFYDDLGNLTQQPHLVRGPGAEKDPAFLESSLVGFAGRPTIRTSWWTHAESLVDAPLQMRYEGLDRDAQYRIRVVYAGDSPRGKIRLVANDSVEIHPLIDKPTPVKPVEFDIPKQATATGALRLSWYREANLGGNGRGCQVAEVWLIRK
;
A
#
# COMPACT_ATOMS: atom_id res chain seq x y z
N MET A 1 17.82 25.49 -50.68
CA MET A 1 19.28 25.33 -50.92
C MET A 1 19.85 26.73 -51.06
N LYS A 2 20.74 27.32 -50.25
CA LYS A 2 21.74 26.93 -49.23
C LYS A 2 21.51 27.84 -47.99
N ASN A 3 21.46 27.32 -46.75
CA ASN A 3 22.52 27.33 -45.71
C ASN A 3 23.35 28.63 -45.68
N LYS A 4 23.73 29.26 -44.56
CA LYS A 4 23.68 29.07 -43.09
C LYS A 4 24.41 30.33 -42.53
N LEU A 5 24.31 30.61 -41.22
CA LEU A 5 25.26 31.31 -40.31
C LEU A 5 24.45 32.20 -39.33
N THR A 6 24.19 31.76 -38.09
CA THR A 6 25.01 31.84 -36.86
C THR A 6 25.20 33.25 -36.26
N HIS A 7 24.83 33.31 -34.98
CA HIS A 7 25.47 33.99 -33.85
C HIS A 7 25.20 35.47 -33.56
N ALA A 8 24.42 35.64 -32.48
CA ALA A 8 24.83 36.23 -31.20
C ALA A 8 24.83 37.77 -31.00
N ALA A 9 24.16 38.09 -29.88
CA ALA A 9 24.55 39.03 -28.81
C ALA A 9 24.00 40.47 -28.79
N LYS A 10 23.27 40.69 -27.68
CA LYS A 10 23.39 41.79 -26.70
C LYS A 10 22.68 43.14 -26.93
N MET A 11 21.71 43.34 -26.02
CA MET A 11 21.57 44.46 -25.06
C MET A 11 20.78 45.74 -25.43
N ARG A 12 19.91 46.07 -24.47
CA ARG A 12 19.42 47.38 -23.99
C ARG A 12 18.09 47.95 -24.53
N LEU A 13 17.17 48.12 -23.58
CA LEU A 13 15.98 48.99 -23.55
C LEU A 13 16.33 50.46 -23.82
N PRO A 14 15.40 51.29 -24.31
CA PRO A 14 14.51 52.06 -23.40
C PRO A 14 13.07 52.32 -23.92
N ALA A 15 12.13 52.50 -22.99
CA ALA A 15 10.84 53.21 -23.19
C ALA A 15 11.05 54.73 -22.92
N PRO A 16 10.05 55.66 -22.96
CA PRO A 16 8.62 55.59 -23.33
C PRO A 16 8.15 56.77 -24.23
N GLY A 17 6.88 56.81 -24.66
CA GLY A 17 6.24 58.08 -25.10
C GLY A 17 4.91 57.97 -25.86
N PRO A 18 4.00 58.98 -25.79
CA PRO A 18 2.57 58.74 -25.57
C PRO A 18 1.60 59.34 -26.62
N SER A 19 0.32 58.90 -26.55
CA SER A 19 -0.93 59.67 -26.81
C SER A 19 -1.16 60.27 -28.22
N ALA A 20 -2.36 60.48 -28.76
CA ALA A 20 -3.76 60.11 -28.51
C ALA A 20 -4.61 60.72 -29.65
N ARG A 21 -5.87 60.27 -29.76
CA ARG A 21 -7.06 60.89 -30.43
C ARG A 21 -7.22 60.58 -31.94
N ARG A 22 -8.15 59.68 -32.32
CA ARG A 22 -9.63 59.85 -32.61
C ARG A 22 -9.90 60.63 -33.91
N PRO A 23 -11.06 60.47 -34.62
CA PRO A 23 -12.30 59.70 -34.37
C PRO A 23 -12.73 58.81 -35.57
N TYR A 24 -13.76 57.95 -35.51
CA TYR A 24 -15.15 58.27 -35.87
C TYR A 24 -16.12 57.13 -35.50
N ASN A 25 -17.33 57.53 -35.07
CA ASN A 25 -18.48 56.72 -34.68
C ASN A 25 -19.13 55.95 -35.84
N ILE A 26 -19.72 54.78 -35.53
CA ILE A 26 -21.04 54.22 -35.91
C ILE A 26 -21.18 53.00 -34.97
N GLY A 27 -22.15 52.91 -34.05
CA GLY A 27 -23.54 52.58 -34.29
C GLY A 27 -23.97 51.48 -33.31
N MET A 28 -24.91 51.81 -32.43
CA MET A 28 -25.70 50.99 -31.50
C MET A 28 -25.96 49.51 -31.92
N VAL A 29 -25.69 48.54 -31.04
CA VAL A 29 -26.62 47.48 -30.53
C VAL A 29 -26.00 46.85 -29.25
N LEU A 30 -26.78 46.76 -28.17
CA LEU A 30 -26.54 45.98 -26.94
C LEU A 30 -27.71 44.97 -26.82
N PRO A 31 -27.69 43.88 -26.03
CA PRO A 31 -26.69 42.84 -25.74
C PRO A 31 -27.18 41.41 -26.14
N ARG A 32 -26.27 40.45 -26.31
CA ARG A 32 -26.56 39.01 -26.07
C ARG A 32 -25.35 38.32 -25.44
N LEU A 33 -25.11 38.59 -24.17
CA LEU A 33 -24.46 37.61 -23.30
C LEU A 33 -25.56 36.66 -22.81
N CYS A 34 -25.76 35.56 -23.53
CA CYS A 34 -26.38 34.39 -22.92
C CYS A 34 -25.31 33.71 -22.08
N ALA A 35 -25.36 33.94 -20.76
CA ALA A 35 -24.78 33.02 -19.81
C ALA A 35 -25.39 31.64 -20.06
N ALA A 36 -24.59 30.69 -20.54
CA ALA A 36 -24.94 29.28 -20.49
C ALA A 36 -24.77 28.84 -19.02
N LEU A 37 -25.73 29.23 -18.18
CA LEU A 37 -26.08 28.48 -17.00
C LEU A 37 -26.51 27.10 -17.51
N LEU A 38 -25.62 26.12 -17.39
CA LEU A 38 -26.02 24.72 -17.33
C LEU A 38 -26.91 24.59 -16.09
N LEU A 39 -28.19 24.87 -16.27
CA LEU A 39 -29.25 24.34 -15.43
C LEU A 39 -29.21 22.83 -15.62
N ALA A 40 -28.35 22.15 -14.85
CA ALA A 40 -28.60 20.77 -14.51
C ALA A 40 -29.95 20.78 -13.81
N ALA A 41 -31.01 20.40 -14.54
CA ALA A 41 -32.28 20.11 -13.91
C ALA A 41 -31.99 19.10 -12.80
N PRO A 42 -32.45 19.32 -11.55
CA PRO A 42 -32.26 18.32 -10.52
C PRO A 42 -32.91 17.04 -11.04
N ALA A 43 -32.13 15.95 -11.17
CA ALA A 43 -32.72 14.62 -11.31
C ALA A 43 -33.73 14.48 -10.17
N LEU A 44 -35.00 14.28 -10.51
CA LEU A 44 -36.03 14.15 -9.50
C LEU A 44 -35.72 12.83 -8.78
N ALA A 45 -35.76 12.83 -7.45
CA ALA A 45 -35.52 11.60 -6.72
C ALA A 45 -36.83 10.84 -6.58
N ILE A 46 -36.79 9.52 -6.76
CA ILE A 46 -37.92 8.67 -6.36
C ILE A 46 -37.81 8.39 -4.86
N ASP A 47 -38.89 8.65 -4.12
CA ASP A 47 -38.99 8.29 -2.71
C ASP A 47 -39.28 6.80 -2.57
N LEU A 48 -38.36 6.09 -1.91
CA LEU A 48 -38.42 4.65 -1.67
C LEU A 48 -38.79 4.31 -0.22
N LYS A 49 -39.15 5.29 0.61
CA LYS A 49 -39.44 5.07 2.04
C LYS A 49 -40.55 4.07 2.30
N SER A 50 -41.53 3.99 1.40
CA SER A 50 -42.64 3.03 1.43
C SER A 50 -42.46 1.86 0.46
N ALA A 51 -41.26 1.70 -0.10
CA ALA A 51 -41.01 0.68 -1.11
C ALA A 51 -41.07 -0.74 -0.53
N VAL A 52 -41.38 -1.70 -1.39
CA VAL A 52 -41.29 -3.13 -1.10
C VAL A 52 -40.11 -3.71 -1.88
N ILE A 53 -39.26 -4.50 -1.21
CA ILE A 53 -38.26 -5.32 -1.90
C ILE A 53 -38.95 -6.58 -2.39
N VAL A 54 -38.97 -6.81 -3.70
CA VAL A 54 -39.60 -7.98 -4.31
C VAL A 54 -38.53 -9.00 -4.65
N ALA A 55 -38.55 -10.11 -3.95
CA ALA A 55 -37.62 -11.23 -4.09
C ALA A 55 -38.43 -12.54 -4.21
N PRO A 56 -38.69 -13.04 -5.44
CA PRO A 56 -39.43 -14.28 -5.63
C PRO A 56 -38.86 -15.48 -4.86
N ALA A 57 -39.74 -16.38 -4.39
CA ALA A 57 -39.31 -17.57 -3.64
C ALA A 57 -38.38 -18.50 -4.45
N THR A 58 -38.46 -18.42 -5.78
CA THR A 58 -37.67 -19.20 -6.76
C THR A 58 -36.24 -18.70 -6.94
N LEU A 59 -35.87 -17.54 -6.36
CA LEU A 59 -34.52 -17.01 -6.46
C LEU A 59 -33.48 -17.96 -5.84
N ALA A 60 -32.28 -17.98 -6.41
CA ALA A 60 -31.14 -18.74 -5.89
C ALA A 60 -30.62 -18.14 -4.57
N SER A 61 -29.73 -18.88 -3.87
CA SER A 61 -29.19 -18.41 -2.57
C SER A 61 -28.53 -17.03 -2.63
N PRO A 62 -27.64 -16.72 -3.60
CA PRO A 62 -27.00 -15.40 -3.68
C PRO A 62 -28.01 -14.25 -3.84
N GLU A 63 -29.09 -14.48 -4.59
CA GLU A 63 -30.13 -13.48 -4.84
C GLU A 63 -31.00 -13.24 -3.59
N LYS A 64 -31.32 -14.31 -2.85
CA LYS A 64 -32.00 -14.20 -1.54
C LYS A 64 -31.14 -13.45 -0.54
N LYS A 65 -29.84 -13.72 -0.52
CA LYS A 65 -28.86 -12.97 0.29
C LYS A 65 -28.75 -11.51 -0.15
N ALA A 66 -28.81 -11.21 -1.45
CA ALA A 66 -28.85 -9.83 -1.96
C ALA A 66 -30.08 -9.06 -1.45
N ALA A 67 -31.26 -9.70 -1.42
CA ALA A 67 -32.47 -9.09 -0.86
C ALA A 67 -32.34 -8.78 0.64
N ALA A 68 -31.79 -9.72 1.41
CA ALA A 68 -31.54 -9.52 2.84
C ALA A 68 -30.50 -8.41 3.08
N MET A 69 -29.39 -8.43 2.35
CA MET A 69 -28.37 -7.37 2.41
C MET A 69 -28.97 -6.00 2.09
N LEU A 70 -29.78 -5.87 1.04
CA LEU A 70 -30.45 -4.61 0.73
C LEU A 70 -31.31 -4.12 1.88
N ALA A 71 -32.16 -4.97 2.45
CA ALA A 71 -33.03 -4.61 3.56
C ALA A 71 -32.21 -4.18 4.79
N ASP A 72 -31.22 -4.97 5.17
CA ASP A 72 -30.36 -4.75 6.34
C ASP A 72 -29.56 -3.45 6.20
N GLU A 73 -28.88 -3.23 5.06
CA GLU A 73 -28.01 -2.07 4.85
C GLU A 73 -28.81 -0.76 4.74
N ILE A 74 -30.03 -0.81 4.17
CA ILE A 74 -30.97 0.31 4.14
C ILE A 74 -31.46 0.64 5.55
N GLU A 75 -31.94 -0.35 6.31
CA GLU A 75 -32.44 -0.13 7.68
C GLU A 75 -31.33 0.42 8.58
N LYS A 76 -30.12 -0.14 8.50
CA LYS A 76 -28.95 0.27 9.29
C LYS A 76 -28.59 1.75 9.10
N ARG A 77 -28.74 2.29 7.88
CA ARG A 77 -28.37 3.67 7.54
C ARG A 77 -29.53 4.66 7.69
N THR A 78 -30.76 4.20 7.48
CA THR A 78 -31.92 5.09 7.36
C THR A 78 -32.95 4.92 8.47
N ARG A 79 -32.97 3.79 9.19
CA ARG A 79 -34.07 3.32 10.07
C ARG A 79 -35.37 3.00 9.34
N VAL A 80 -35.38 3.07 8.01
CA VAL A 80 -36.52 2.67 7.20
C VAL A 80 -36.45 1.16 7.00
N ARG A 81 -37.48 0.45 7.45
CA ARG A 81 -37.59 -0.99 7.27
C ARG A 81 -38.48 -1.30 6.08
N LEU A 82 -37.87 -1.73 4.98
CA LEU A 82 -38.60 -2.15 3.79
C LEU A 82 -39.06 -3.61 3.95
N PRO A 83 -40.35 -3.92 3.74
CA PRO A 83 -40.82 -5.30 3.71
C PRO A 83 -40.25 -6.04 2.49
N VAL A 84 -39.97 -7.32 2.67
CA VAL A 84 -39.59 -8.23 1.58
C VAL A 84 -40.81 -9.08 1.21
N ALA A 85 -41.21 -9.04 -0.06
CA ALA A 85 -42.36 -9.79 -0.58
C ALA A 85 -41.97 -10.68 -1.75
N ALA A 86 -42.69 -11.79 -1.94
CA ALA A 86 -42.45 -12.71 -3.04
C ALA A 86 -42.99 -12.22 -4.40
N THR A 87 -43.99 -11.34 -4.38
CA THR A 87 -44.67 -10.84 -5.58
C THR A 87 -44.83 -9.33 -5.54
N PHE A 88 -44.79 -8.70 -6.71
CA PHE A 88 -45.09 -7.28 -6.84
C PHE A 88 -46.60 -7.07 -6.97
N SER A 89 -47.18 -6.19 -6.14
CA SER A 89 -48.61 -5.82 -6.16
C SER A 89 -49.05 -5.12 -7.45
N GLY A 90 -48.10 -4.62 -8.25
CA GLY A 90 -48.38 -3.93 -9.51
C GLY A 90 -48.38 -2.41 -9.40
N THR A 91 -48.47 -1.85 -8.19
CA THR A 91 -48.59 -0.41 -7.88
C THR A 91 -47.68 0.01 -6.72
N GLY A 92 -47.24 1.27 -6.71
CA GLY A 92 -46.40 1.85 -5.66
C GLY A 92 -44.90 1.65 -5.89
N PRO A 93 -44.04 2.30 -5.08
CA PRO A 93 -42.59 2.16 -5.18
C PRO A 93 -42.15 0.73 -4.81
N ALA A 94 -41.19 0.19 -5.55
CA ALA A 94 -40.66 -1.15 -5.31
C ALA A 94 -39.22 -1.27 -5.80
N ILE A 95 -38.49 -2.23 -5.23
CA ILE A 95 -37.18 -2.68 -5.68
C ILE A 95 -37.32 -4.14 -6.11
N LEU A 96 -37.25 -4.42 -7.41
CA LEU A 96 -37.41 -5.77 -7.96
C LEU A 96 -36.04 -6.43 -8.14
N LEU A 97 -35.85 -7.61 -7.56
CA LEU A 97 -34.62 -8.40 -7.70
C LEU A 97 -34.85 -9.61 -8.60
N GLY A 98 -33.90 -9.84 -9.52
CA GLY A 98 -33.92 -10.95 -10.46
C GLY A 98 -34.70 -10.64 -11.74
N PRO A 99 -35.21 -11.67 -12.46
CA PRO A 99 -35.92 -11.48 -13.72
C PRO A 99 -37.20 -10.65 -13.52
N PRO A 100 -37.32 -9.46 -14.13
CA PRO A 100 -38.48 -8.61 -13.88
C PRO A 100 -39.68 -9.03 -14.75
N PRO A 101 -40.92 -8.65 -14.36
CA PRO A 101 -42.10 -8.82 -15.19
C PRO A 101 -41.94 -8.22 -16.60
N ALA A 102 -42.64 -8.77 -17.60
CA ALA A 102 -42.54 -8.37 -19.01
C ALA A 102 -42.68 -6.85 -19.24
N ARG A 103 -43.54 -6.18 -18.47
CA ARG A 103 -43.75 -4.71 -18.54
C ARG A 103 -42.48 -3.89 -18.25
N PHE A 104 -41.54 -4.44 -17.49
CA PHE A 104 -40.26 -3.81 -17.18
C PHE A 104 -39.13 -4.41 -18.04
N ALA A 105 -39.14 -5.73 -18.25
CA ALA A 105 -38.11 -6.43 -19.03
C ALA A 105 -37.91 -5.81 -20.42
N ASN A 106 -38.99 -5.45 -21.12
CA ASN A 106 -38.94 -4.86 -22.47
C ASN A 106 -38.40 -3.41 -22.51
N ARG A 107 -38.21 -2.77 -21.34
CA ARG A 107 -37.76 -1.38 -21.21
C ARG A 107 -36.37 -1.26 -20.55
N LEU A 108 -35.83 -2.36 -20.06
CA LEU A 108 -34.48 -2.40 -19.53
C LEU A 108 -33.46 -2.08 -20.62
N ALA A 109 -32.36 -1.43 -20.22
CA ALA A 109 -31.18 -1.33 -21.07
C ALA A 109 -30.72 -2.73 -21.52
N PRO A 110 -30.14 -2.86 -22.72
CA PRO A 110 -29.57 -4.13 -23.17
C PRO A 110 -28.55 -4.68 -22.17
N ALA A 111 -28.54 -6.00 -22.00
CA ALA A 111 -27.54 -6.67 -21.16
C ALA A 111 -26.15 -6.52 -21.76
N VAL A 112 -25.17 -6.14 -20.93
CA VAL A 112 -23.75 -6.31 -21.29
C VAL A 112 -23.40 -7.79 -21.05
N PRO A 113 -22.89 -8.53 -22.05
CA PRO A 113 -22.55 -9.93 -21.87
C PRO A 113 -21.43 -10.16 -20.85
N GLY A 114 -21.50 -11.26 -20.12
CA GLY A 114 -20.50 -11.68 -19.14
C GLY A 114 -21.14 -12.16 -17.84
N ALA A 115 -20.47 -13.13 -17.18
CA ALA A 115 -20.80 -13.51 -15.81
C ALA A 115 -20.67 -12.30 -14.87
N ASP A 116 -21.35 -12.35 -13.74
CA ASP A 116 -21.41 -11.29 -12.73
C ASP A 116 -22.07 -9.98 -13.20
N GLY A 117 -22.39 -9.82 -14.50
CA GLY A 117 -22.98 -8.59 -15.03
C GLY A 117 -24.41 -8.32 -14.55
N TYR A 118 -24.83 -7.06 -14.59
CA TYR A 118 -26.15 -6.64 -14.11
C TYR A 118 -26.71 -5.41 -14.84
N ARG A 119 -27.99 -5.19 -14.61
CA ARG A 119 -28.71 -3.95 -14.94
C ARG A 119 -29.40 -3.41 -13.68
N VAL A 120 -29.24 -2.11 -13.42
CA VAL A 120 -29.98 -1.39 -12.38
C VAL A 120 -30.66 -0.20 -13.03
N GLN A 121 -31.99 -0.15 -13.00
CA GLN A 121 -32.72 0.91 -13.70
C GLN A 121 -34.00 1.32 -12.97
N THR A 122 -34.24 2.62 -12.90
CA THR A 122 -35.52 3.19 -12.44
C THR A 122 -36.51 3.26 -13.62
N ILE A 123 -37.70 2.70 -13.45
CA ILE A 123 -38.77 2.66 -14.46
C ILE A 123 -40.12 2.88 -13.75
N ASP A 124 -40.81 3.97 -14.07
CA ASP A 124 -42.13 4.32 -13.50
C ASP A 124 -42.17 4.28 -11.96
N GLY A 125 -41.14 4.78 -11.29
CA GLY A 125 -41.04 4.78 -9.82
C GLY A 125 -40.65 3.43 -9.20
N VAL A 126 -40.27 2.43 -10.01
CA VAL A 126 -39.80 1.11 -9.59
C VAL A 126 -38.33 0.96 -9.96
N VAL A 127 -37.49 0.53 -9.00
CA VAL A 127 -36.10 0.17 -9.27
C VAL A 127 -36.05 -1.31 -9.64
N VAL A 128 -35.44 -1.63 -10.78
CA VAL A 128 -35.24 -3.00 -11.25
C VAL A 128 -33.75 -3.34 -11.18
N VAL A 129 -33.43 -4.43 -10.49
CA VAL A 129 -32.08 -4.99 -10.35
C VAL A 129 -32.08 -6.39 -10.97
N ALA A 130 -31.52 -6.51 -12.17
CA ALA A 130 -31.51 -7.75 -12.94
C ALA A 130 -30.08 -8.19 -13.24
N GLY A 131 -29.63 -9.28 -12.61
CA GLY A 131 -28.36 -9.95 -12.92
C GLY A 131 -28.39 -10.70 -14.25
N ASN A 132 -27.22 -10.94 -14.82
CA ASN A 132 -27.01 -11.94 -15.88
C ASN A 132 -27.00 -13.37 -15.31
N ASP A 133 -26.66 -13.49 -14.03
CA ASP A 133 -26.67 -14.70 -13.22
C ASP A 133 -26.98 -14.33 -11.75
N PRO A 134 -27.14 -15.31 -10.83
CA PRO A 134 -27.45 -15.02 -9.43
C PRO A 134 -26.46 -14.09 -8.72
N ARG A 135 -25.16 -14.17 -9.06
CA ARG A 135 -24.13 -13.32 -8.45
C ARG A 135 -24.13 -11.92 -9.06
N GLY A 136 -24.50 -11.78 -10.32
CA GLY A 136 -24.79 -10.49 -10.94
C GLY A 136 -25.93 -9.74 -10.23
N THR A 137 -26.96 -10.43 -9.76
CA THR A 137 -28.02 -9.79 -8.94
C THR A 137 -27.45 -9.26 -7.62
N LEU A 138 -26.54 -9.99 -6.96
CA LEU A 138 -25.84 -9.52 -5.75
C LEU A 138 -25.04 -8.24 -6.02
N PHE A 139 -24.27 -8.20 -7.11
CA PHE A 139 -23.51 -6.99 -7.47
C PHE A 139 -24.38 -5.84 -7.94
N GLY A 140 -25.51 -6.12 -8.60
CA GLY A 140 -26.51 -5.11 -8.93
C GLY A 140 -27.15 -4.49 -7.68
N ALA A 141 -27.41 -5.30 -6.65
CA ALA A 141 -27.86 -4.81 -5.35
C ALA A 141 -26.80 -3.92 -4.68
N GLY A 142 -25.53 -4.31 -4.73
CA GLY A 142 -24.41 -3.48 -4.28
C GLY A 142 -24.31 -2.15 -5.04
N ALA A 143 -24.44 -2.18 -6.36
CA ALA A 143 -24.46 -0.98 -7.20
C ALA A 143 -25.63 -0.05 -6.84
N LEU A 144 -26.82 -0.61 -6.58
CA LEU A 144 -27.94 0.17 -6.08
C LEU A 144 -27.60 0.84 -4.74
N LEU A 145 -27.06 0.10 -3.76
CA LEU A 145 -26.66 0.66 -2.46
C LEU A 145 -25.69 1.84 -2.57
N ARG A 146 -24.74 1.80 -3.51
CA ARG A 146 -23.81 2.92 -3.77
C ARG A 146 -24.47 4.14 -4.41
N ASN A 147 -25.60 3.95 -5.10
CA ASN A 147 -26.34 5.01 -5.81
C ASN A 147 -27.55 5.54 -5.03
N LEU A 148 -27.96 4.87 -3.95
CA LEU A 148 -29.03 5.35 -3.07
C LEU A 148 -28.55 6.55 -2.25
N ARG A 149 -29.42 7.54 -2.11
CA ARG A 149 -29.27 8.58 -1.09
C ARG A 149 -29.91 8.07 0.20
N MET A 150 -29.05 7.68 1.13
CA MET A 150 -29.45 7.11 2.42
C MET A 150 -29.12 8.09 3.55
N GLU A 151 -30.16 8.63 4.17
CA GLU A 151 -30.05 9.45 5.37
C GLU A 151 -31.09 8.99 6.39
N ARG A 152 -31.00 9.53 7.62
CA ARG A 152 -31.98 9.23 8.65
C ARG A 152 -33.41 9.53 8.15
N ASP A 153 -34.27 8.52 8.16
CA ASP A 153 -35.67 8.51 7.74
C ASP A 153 -35.92 8.90 6.27
N ARG A 154 -34.88 8.89 5.43
CA ARG A 154 -34.91 9.25 4.01
C ARG A 154 -34.20 8.20 3.17
N LEU A 155 -34.88 7.75 2.13
CA LEU A 155 -34.37 6.76 1.18
C LEU A 155 -34.82 7.14 -0.23
N GLU A 156 -33.86 7.45 -1.08
CA GLU A 156 -34.13 7.92 -2.43
C GLU A 156 -33.21 7.28 -3.46
N ALA A 157 -33.73 7.04 -4.67
CA ALA A 157 -32.93 6.70 -5.84
C ALA A 157 -33.07 7.79 -6.92
N PRO A 158 -32.06 7.99 -7.80
CA PRO A 158 -32.22 8.82 -8.98
C PRO A 158 -33.34 8.28 -9.90
N ASP A 159 -34.22 9.14 -10.39
CA ASP A 159 -35.28 8.77 -11.34
C ASP A 159 -34.74 8.38 -12.72
N ASP A 160 -33.56 8.89 -13.07
CA ASP A 160 -32.81 8.62 -14.30
C ASP A 160 -31.78 7.50 -14.16
N LEU A 161 -31.74 6.81 -13.01
CA LEU A 161 -30.80 5.70 -12.77
C LEU A 161 -30.93 4.66 -13.87
N ARG A 162 -29.86 4.45 -14.63
CA ARG A 162 -29.79 3.49 -15.73
C ARG A 162 -28.38 2.97 -15.91
N ILE A 163 -28.11 1.81 -15.32
CA ILE A 163 -26.81 1.13 -15.35
C ILE A 163 -26.99 -0.22 -16.05
N ALA A 164 -26.09 -0.54 -16.98
CA ALA A 164 -25.93 -1.87 -17.56
C ALA A 164 -24.42 -2.12 -17.74
N THR A 165 -23.88 -3.11 -17.04
CA THR A 165 -22.42 -3.34 -17.02
C THR A 165 -22.09 -4.77 -16.61
N ALA A 166 -20.91 -5.24 -17.02
CA ALA A 166 -20.28 -6.49 -16.55
C ALA A 166 -18.80 -6.21 -16.23
N PRO A 167 -18.15 -6.98 -15.35
CA PRO A 167 -16.77 -6.73 -14.97
C PRO A 167 -15.80 -7.06 -16.10
N LYS A 168 -14.70 -6.30 -16.18
CA LYS A 168 -13.59 -6.58 -17.11
C LYS A 168 -12.81 -7.83 -16.72
N TYR A 169 -12.47 -7.95 -15.43
CA TYR A 169 -11.66 -9.07 -14.93
C TYR A 169 -12.53 -10.11 -14.24
N PRO A 170 -12.44 -11.40 -14.62
CA PRO A 170 -13.26 -12.46 -14.02
C PRO A 170 -12.90 -12.77 -12.56
N LEU A 171 -11.69 -12.45 -12.09
CA LEU A 171 -11.25 -12.68 -10.71
C LEU A 171 -10.96 -11.35 -10.00
N ARG A 172 -11.68 -11.09 -8.91
CA ARG A 172 -11.59 -9.86 -8.11
C ARG A 172 -11.73 -10.22 -6.63
N GLY A 173 -10.62 -10.48 -5.96
CA GLY A 173 -10.64 -10.99 -4.59
C GLY A 173 -9.67 -10.32 -3.64
N HIS A 174 -9.83 -10.64 -2.36
CA HIS A 174 -8.88 -10.27 -1.30
C HIS A 174 -8.64 -11.44 -0.35
N GLN A 175 -7.42 -11.53 0.18
CA GLN A 175 -7.12 -12.42 1.29
C GLN A 175 -7.71 -11.90 2.60
N LEU A 176 -8.38 -12.78 3.34
CA LEU A 176 -8.99 -12.56 4.65
C LEU A 176 -8.42 -13.57 5.64
N GLY A 177 -7.19 -13.32 6.10
CA GLY A 177 -6.48 -14.22 7.01
C GLY A 177 -6.91 -14.09 8.47
N TYR A 178 -7.68 -15.06 8.97
CA TYR A 178 -7.97 -15.18 10.41
C TYR A 178 -6.78 -15.83 11.14
N ARG A 179 -5.82 -15.00 11.58
CA ARG A 179 -4.58 -15.42 12.24
C ARG A 179 -3.98 -14.31 13.12
N PRO A 180 -3.14 -14.64 14.13
CA PRO A 180 -2.61 -13.65 15.08
C PRO A 180 -1.67 -12.61 14.46
N LYS A 181 -1.16 -12.86 13.25
CA LYS A 181 -0.27 -11.94 12.51
C LYS A 181 -0.95 -10.62 12.15
N THR A 182 -2.26 -10.66 11.90
CA THR A 182 -3.03 -9.49 11.46
C THR A 182 -3.31 -8.53 12.61
N ASN A 183 -3.40 -7.23 12.33
CA ASN A 183 -3.66 -6.21 13.35
C ASN A 183 -5.17 -6.00 13.66
N SER A 184 -6.06 -6.93 13.25
CA SER A 184 -7.51 -6.82 13.50
C SER A 184 -8.33 -8.10 13.28
N TYR A 185 -8.01 -8.90 12.26
CA TYR A 185 -8.89 -9.98 11.77
C TYR A 185 -9.09 -11.13 12.76
N ASP A 186 -8.08 -11.45 13.56
CA ASP A 186 -8.17 -12.43 14.64
C ASP A 186 -9.24 -12.09 15.69
N GLY A 187 -9.54 -10.81 15.92
CA GLY A 187 -10.59 -10.37 16.84
C GLY A 187 -12.01 -10.40 16.26
N TRP A 188 -12.20 -10.76 14.99
CA TRP A 188 -13.48 -10.63 14.30
C TRP A 188 -14.38 -11.84 14.51
N SER A 189 -15.62 -11.58 14.94
CA SER A 189 -16.67 -12.58 15.06
C SER A 189 -17.31 -12.90 13.70
N VAL A 190 -18.03 -14.02 13.62
CA VAL A 190 -18.75 -14.43 12.39
C VAL A 190 -19.66 -13.31 11.82
N PRO A 191 -20.43 -12.55 12.64
CA PRO A 191 -21.20 -11.41 12.12
C PRO A 191 -20.35 -10.27 11.55
N VAL A 192 -19.17 -10.00 12.11
CA VAL A 192 -18.24 -8.99 11.58
C VAL A 192 -17.68 -9.46 10.23
N TRP A 193 -17.31 -10.73 10.12
CA TRP A 193 -16.92 -11.33 8.84
C TRP A 193 -18.01 -11.25 7.79
N GLU A 194 -19.26 -11.59 8.14
CA GLU A 194 -20.39 -11.48 7.21
C GLU A 194 -20.59 -10.04 6.73
N GLN A 195 -20.55 -9.05 7.65
CA GLN A 195 -20.64 -7.64 7.27
C GLN A 195 -19.51 -7.24 6.33
N TYR A 196 -18.27 -7.63 6.63
CA TYR A 196 -17.13 -7.24 5.81
C TYR A 196 -17.16 -7.90 4.42
N MET A 197 -17.57 -9.16 4.32
CA MET A 197 -17.77 -9.83 3.02
C MET A 197 -18.89 -9.16 2.20
N ARG A 198 -19.98 -8.70 2.84
CA ARG A 198 -21.02 -7.89 2.18
C ARG A 198 -20.44 -6.58 1.66
N ASP A 199 -19.66 -5.87 2.48
CA ASP A 199 -19.04 -4.60 2.11
C ASP A 199 -18.12 -4.76 0.87
N LEU A 200 -17.33 -5.83 0.81
CA LEU A 200 -16.51 -6.16 -0.36
C LEU A 200 -17.36 -6.49 -1.59
N ALA A 201 -18.43 -7.28 -1.43
CA ALA A 201 -19.35 -7.62 -2.51
C ALA A 201 -20.05 -6.37 -3.09
N VAL A 202 -20.36 -5.36 -2.28
CA VAL A 202 -20.93 -4.07 -2.73
C VAL A 202 -20.03 -3.35 -3.76
N PHE A 203 -18.72 -3.56 -3.68
CA PHE A 203 -17.72 -3.03 -4.62
C PHE A 203 -17.33 -4.02 -5.72
N GLY A 204 -17.96 -5.20 -5.78
CA GLY A 204 -17.79 -6.17 -6.86
C GLY A 204 -16.74 -7.25 -6.61
N THR A 205 -16.24 -7.40 -5.38
CA THR A 205 -15.39 -8.54 -4.99
C THR A 205 -16.17 -9.85 -5.17
N ASN A 206 -15.59 -10.82 -5.88
CA ASN A 206 -16.20 -12.12 -6.15
C ASN A 206 -15.45 -13.32 -5.57
N ALA A 207 -14.27 -13.11 -4.98
CA ALA A 207 -13.46 -14.17 -4.39
C ALA A 207 -12.90 -13.78 -3.02
N ILE A 208 -12.89 -14.73 -2.09
CA ILE A 208 -12.34 -14.59 -0.74
C ILE A 208 -11.26 -15.65 -0.56
N GLU A 209 -10.04 -15.25 -0.19
CA GLU A 209 -8.95 -16.19 0.10
C GLU A 209 -8.72 -16.34 1.60
N LEU A 210 -8.86 -17.56 2.10
CA LEU A 210 -8.70 -17.94 3.50
C LEU A 210 -7.27 -18.43 3.77
N ILE A 211 -6.93 -18.55 5.05
CA ILE A 211 -5.67 -19.13 5.52
C ILE A 211 -5.99 -20.38 6.36
N PRO A 212 -5.27 -21.49 6.19
CA PRO A 212 -5.47 -22.72 6.97
C PRO A 212 -5.08 -22.52 8.43
N PRO A 213 -5.59 -23.37 9.36
CA PRO A 213 -5.25 -23.29 10.78
C PRO A 213 -3.75 -23.38 11.07
N ARG A 214 -3.01 -24.20 10.31
CA ARG A 214 -1.56 -24.29 10.40
C ARG A 214 -0.93 -23.39 9.35
N SER A 215 -0.18 -22.39 9.81
CA SER A 215 0.62 -21.47 9.01
C SER A 215 1.97 -21.24 9.71
N ASP A 216 2.73 -20.21 9.31
CA ASP A 216 3.97 -19.77 9.97
C ASP A 216 3.73 -18.92 11.22
N ASP A 217 2.49 -18.88 11.72
CA ASP A 217 2.04 -18.10 12.86
C ASP A 217 1.75 -18.94 14.10
N ASP A 218 1.63 -18.27 15.24
CA ASP A 218 1.15 -18.92 16.47
C ASP A 218 -0.23 -19.55 16.25
N ALA A 219 -0.45 -20.72 16.83
CA ALA A 219 -1.70 -21.47 16.65
C ALA A 219 -2.91 -20.82 17.33
N ASP A 220 -2.70 -19.81 18.19
CA ASP A 220 -3.72 -19.16 18.99
C ASP A 220 -3.49 -17.64 19.08
N SER A 221 -4.56 -16.88 19.34
CA SER A 221 -4.54 -15.45 19.63
C SER A 221 -5.40 -15.17 20.86
N PRO A 222 -4.99 -14.25 21.77
CA PRO A 222 -5.83 -13.83 22.88
C PRO A 222 -7.16 -13.19 22.44
N HIS A 223 -7.31 -12.86 21.15
CA HIS A 223 -8.50 -12.22 20.60
C HIS A 223 -9.46 -13.17 19.91
N PHE A 224 -9.06 -14.42 19.62
CA PHE A 224 -9.87 -15.34 18.83
C PHE A 224 -11.26 -15.58 19.46
N PRO A 225 -12.36 -15.19 18.80
CA PRO A 225 -13.69 -15.57 19.25
C PRO A 225 -14.03 -17.04 18.97
N LEU A 226 -13.34 -17.68 18.02
CA LEU A 226 -13.48 -19.11 17.70
C LEU A 226 -12.11 -19.74 17.38
N PRO A 227 -11.96 -21.06 17.58
CA PRO A 227 -10.79 -21.79 17.07
C PRO A 227 -10.62 -21.60 15.55
N PRO A 228 -9.38 -21.51 15.02
CA PRO A 228 -9.12 -21.20 13.62
C PRO A 228 -9.89 -22.06 12.61
N MET A 229 -9.91 -23.39 12.80
CA MET A 229 -10.63 -24.28 11.88
C MET A 229 -12.15 -24.04 11.90
N GLN A 230 -12.73 -23.77 13.06
CA GLN A 230 -14.16 -23.48 13.17
C GLN A 230 -14.50 -22.15 12.49
N MET A 231 -13.67 -21.12 12.69
CA MET A 231 -13.83 -19.84 11.98
C MET A 231 -13.70 -20.01 10.46
N MET A 232 -12.71 -20.78 10.00
CA MET A 232 -12.50 -21.04 8.57
C MET A 232 -13.71 -21.73 7.92
N VAL A 233 -14.34 -22.70 8.61
CA VAL A 233 -15.60 -23.32 8.17
C VAL A 233 -16.72 -22.29 8.06
N GLU A 234 -16.89 -21.40 9.05
CA GLU A 234 -17.89 -20.35 9.02
C GLU A 234 -17.65 -19.35 7.89
N MET A 235 -16.40 -18.93 7.66
CA MET A 235 -16.04 -18.02 6.58
C MET A 235 -16.30 -18.66 5.19
N SER A 236 -15.96 -19.93 5.00
CA SER A 236 -16.28 -20.68 3.78
C SER A 236 -17.80 -20.78 3.56
N ARG A 237 -18.57 -21.09 4.61
CA ARG A 237 -20.04 -21.13 4.57
C ARG A 237 -20.64 -19.77 4.23
N LEU A 238 -20.11 -18.70 4.82
CA LEU A 238 -20.56 -17.34 4.54
C LEU A 238 -20.32 -16.99 3.07
N ALA A 239 -19.08 -17.13 2.58
CA ALA A 239 -18.73 -16.86 1.19
C ALA A 239 -19.62 -17.65 0.20
N ASP A 240 -19.83 -18.95 0.45
CA ASP A 240 -20.70 -19.78 -0.38
C ASP A 240 -22.16 -19.27 -0.41
N SER A 241 -22.69 -18.82 0.72
CA SER A 241 -24.07 -18.33 0.79
C SER A 241 -24.33 -17.10 -0.10
N TYR A 242 -23.30 -16.28 -0.33
CA TYR A 242 -23.30 -15.13 -1.25
C TYR A 242 -22.82 -15.50 -2.67
N GLY A 243 -22.42 -16.75 -2.91
CA GLY A 243 -21.86 -17.21 -4.19
C GLY A 243 -20.44 -16.70 -4.47
N LEU A 244 -19.72 -16.22 -3.46
CA LEU A 244 -18.33 -15.81 -3.58
C LEU A 244 -17.43 -17.05 -3.66
N ASP A 245 -16.43 -17.00 -4.54
CA ASP A 245 -15.49 -18.10 -4.73
C ASP A 245 -14.55 -18.18 -3.52
N VAL A 246 -14.33 -19.39 -3.00
CA VAL A 246 -13.49 -19.65 -1.83
C VAL A 246 -12.12 -20.14 -2.29
N TRP A 247 -11.13 -19.29 -2.06
CA TRP A 247 -9.72 -19.60 -2.25
C TRP A 247 -9.07 -19.93 -0.92
N ILE A 248 -7.98 -20.69 -0.94
CA ILE A 248 -7.14 -20.91 0.24
C ILE A 248 -5.68 -20.66 -0.15
N TRP A 249 -5.03 -19.73 0.55
CA TRP A 249 -3.58 -19.64 0.54
C TRP A 249 -3.03 -20.72 1.47
N TYR A 250 -2.37 -21.75 0.93
CA TYR A 250 -1.97 -22.94 1.65
C TYR A 250 -0.48 -23.23 1.43
N PRO A 251 0.41 -22.78 2.33
CA PRO A 251 1.85 -22.97 2.18
C PRO A 251 2.27 -24.41 2.50
N ALA A 252 3.29 -24.89 1.79
CA ALA A 252 3.97 -26.15 2.08
C ALA A 252 4.96 -25.93 3.24
N MET A 253 4.51 -26.19 4.48
CA MET A 253 5.18 -25.76 5.72
C MET A 253 6.36 -26.63 6.15
N ASP A 254 6.43 -27.88 5.69
CA ASP A 254 7.44 -28.82 6.16
C ASP A 254 8.80 -28.61 5.47
N ARG A 255 9.88 -28.99 6.16
CA ARG A 255 11.25 -28.68 5.73
C ARG A 255 11.70 -29.44 4.48
N ASP A 256 11.21 -30.66 4.28
CA ASP A 256 11.71 -31.56 3.24
C ASP A 256 10.60 -32.48 2.69
N TYR A 257 10.15 -32.15 1.47
CA TYR A 257 9.17 -32.95 0.72
C TYR A 257 9.83 -33.99 -0.22
N SER A 258 11.14 -34.19 -0.14
CA SER A 258 11.78 -35.36 -0.75
C SER A 258 11.60 -36.63 0.08
N ASP A 259 11.31 -36.50 1.38
CA ASP A 259 10.94 -37.61 2.27
C ASP A 259 9.47 -38.04 2.04
N PRO A 260 9.21 -39.30 1.64
CA PRO A 260 7.85 -39.81 1.49
C PRO A 260 6.97 -39.69 2.74
N LYS A 261 7.54 -39.74 3.94
CA LYS A 261 6.77 -39.61 5.20
C LYS A 261 6.22 -38.20 5.39
N THR A 262 7.02 -37.19 5.05
CA THR A 262 6.57 -35.79 5.06
C THR A 262 5.43 -35.59 4.07
N VAL A 263 5.55 -36.18 2.88
CA VAL A 263 4.50 -36.13 1.86
C VAL A 263 3.22 -36.81 2.36
N GLU A 264 3.32 -38.00 2.97
CA GLU A 264 2.15 -38.71 3.50
C GLU A 264 1.44 -37.91 4.60
N PHE A 265 2.21 -37.30 5.51
CA PHE A 265 1.67 -36.46 6.56
C PHE A 265 0.94 -35.22 6.00
N ALA A 266 1.55 -34.51 5.05
CA ALA A 266 0.92 -33.34 4.43
C ALA A 266 -0.39 -33.69 3.73
N LEU A 267 -0.43 -34.80 2.97
CA LEU A 267 -1.63 -35.28 2.29
C LEU A 267 -2.78 -35.58 3.26
N GLN A 268 -2.46 -36.08 4.47
CA GLN A 268 -3.45 -36.33 5.52
C GLN A 268 -3.95 -35.02 6.15
N GLU A 269 -3.03 -34.11 6.47
CA GLU A 269 -3.35 -32.82 7.09
C GLU A 269 -4.21 -31.95 6.16
N TRP A 270 -3.78 -31.75 4.91
CA TRP A 270 -4.49 -30.94 3.93
C TRP A 270 -5.83 -31.57 3.59
N GLY A 271 -5.85 -32.89 3.42
CA GLY A 271 -7.08 -33.65 3.20
C GLY A 271 -8.12 -33.46 4.30
N GLU A 272 -7.69 -33.36 5.56
CA GLU A 272 -8.60 -33.13 6.69
C GLU A 272 -9.21 -31.72 6.68
N VAL A 273 -8.43 -30.69 6.29
CA VAL A 273 -8.97 -29.34 6.06
C VAL A 273 -9.96 -29.35 4.89
N PHE A 274 -9.59 -29.97 3.76
CA PHE A 274 -10.44 -30.03 2.57
C PHE A 274 -11.79 -30.71 2.84
N ARG A 275 -11.78 -31.76 3.67
CA ARG A 275 -12.96 -32.50 4.08
C ARG A 275 -13.94 -31.68 4.92
N GLN A 276 -13.44 -30.77 5.75
CA GLN A 276 -14.27 -29.98 6.67
C GLN A 276 -14.91 -28.75 6.02
N LEU A 277 -14.28 -28.19 4.98
CA LEU A 277 -14.75 -26.94 4.38
C LEU A 277 -15.98 -27.16 3.47
N PRO A 278 -17.06 -26.37 3.63
CA PRO A 278 -18.24 -26.45 2.79
C PRO A 278 -17.98 -26.20 1.30
N ARG A 279 -17.03 -25.31 0.99
CA ARG A 279 -16.67 -24.93 -0.37
C ARG A 279 -15.20 -24.60 -0.49
N ILE A 280 -14.57 -25.12 -1.54
CA ILE A 280 -13.25 -24.72 -2.03
C ILE A 280 -13.34 -24.66 -3.57
N ASP A 281 -13.03 -23.50 -4.14
CA ASP A 281 -12.92 -23.33 -5.59
C ASP A 281 -11.46 -23.40 -6.06
N ALA A 282 -10.52 -22.97 -5.22
CA ALA A 282 -9.10 -23.01 -5.56
C ALA A 282 -8.16 -23.00 -4.36
N ILE A 283 -7.01 -23.62 -4.52
CA ILE A 283 -5.87 -23.57 -3.60
C ILE A 283 -4.72 -22.84 -4.29
N PHE A 284 -4.09 -21.90 -3.59
CA PHE A 284 -2.85 -21.26 -3.97
C PHE A 284 -1.73 -21.67 -3.01
N VAL A 285 -0.66 -22.25 -3.54
CA VAL A 285 0.54 -22.61 -2.79
C VAL A 285 1.69 -21.66 -3.13
N PRO A 286 2.21 -20.86 -2.19
CA PRO A 286 3.41 -20.08 -2.42
C PRO A 286 4.65 -20.99 -2.53
N GLY A 287 5.59 -20.63 -3.41
CA GLY A 287 6.89 -21.32 -3.52
C GLY A 287 7.81 -21.08 -2.32
N GLY A 288 7.57 -20.00 -1.56
CA GLY A 288 8.23 -19.70 -0.30
C GLY A 288 7.60 -18.53 0.45
N ASP A 289 8.15 -18.23 1.64
CA ASP A 289 7.67 -17.19 2.57
C ASP A 289 6.17 -17.31 2.97
N PRO A 290 5.78 -18.36 3.73
CA PRO A 290 6.59 -19.48 4.21
C PRO A 290 6.62 -20.63 3.20
N GLY A 291 7.43 -21.64 3.52
CA GLY A 291 7.82 -22.70 2.60
C GLY A 291 9.19 -22.43 1.98
N HIS A 292 9.86 -23.49 1.55
CA HIS A 292 11.15 -23.43 0.88
C HIS A 292 11.45 -24.79 0.26
N THR A 293 10.85 -25.08 -0.88
CA THR A 293 10.93 -26.40 -1.50
C THR A 293 11.38 -26.29 -2.94
N GLU A 294 12.40 -27.08 -3.31
CA GLU A 294 12.88 -27.15 -4.70
C GLU A 294 11.71 -27.50 -5.64
N PRO A 295 11.57 -26.81 -6.80
CA PRO A 295 10.39 -26.95 -7.67
C PRO A 295 10.02 -28.38 -8.02
N LYS A 296 10.99 -29.27 -8.29
CA LYS A 296 10.68 -30.68 -8.64
C LYS A 296 9.94 -31.42 -7.53
N TYR A 297 10.27 -31.18 -6.26
CA TYR A 297 9.60 -31.82 -5.13
C TYR A 297 8.30 -31.13 -4.79
N LEU A 298 8.25 -29.80 -4.87
CA LEU A 298 7.03 -29.03 -4.68
C LEU A 298 5.96 -29.46 -5.69
N MET A 299 6.28 -29.50 -6.99
CA MET A 299 5.33 -29.89 -8.03
C MET A 299 4.85 -31.33 -7.85
N ALA A 300 5.70 -32.25 -7.39
CA ALA A 300 5.31 -33.63 -7.11
C ALA A 300 4.37 -33.77 -5.91
N LEU A 301 4.56 -32.96 -4.85
CA LEU A 301 3.60 -32.85 -3.75
C LEU A 301 2.26 -32.34 -4.25
N LEU A 302 2.27 -31.22 -4.99
CA LEU A 302 1.08 -30.53 -5.47
C LEU A 302 0.21 -31.39 -6.41
N GLU A 303 0.82 -32.24 -7.23
CA GLU A 303 0.06 -33.22 -8.02
C GLU A 303 -0.76 -34.17 -7.13
N LYS A 304 -0.15 -34.68 -6.05
CA LYS A 304 -0.82 -35.57 -5.09
C LYS A 304 -1.88 -34.83 -4.29
N GLU A 305 -1.60 -33.60 -3.86
CA GLU A 305 -2.56 -32.74 -3.16
C GLU A 305 -3.77 -32.42 -4.04
N THR A 306 -3.58 -32.22 -5.35
CA THR A 306 -4.70 -32.04 -6.29
C THR A 306 -5.62 -33.27 -6.27
N ALA A 307 -5.04 -34.47 -6.27
CA ALA A 307 -5.82 -35.70 -6.22
C ALA A 307 -6.58 -35.87 -4.88
N VAL A 308 -6.04 -35.39 -3.76
CA VAL A 308 -6.73 -35.36 -2.46
C VAL A 308 -7.85 -34.32 -2.46
N LEU A 309 -7.56 -33.10 -2.93
CA LEU A 309 -8.53 -32.01 -3.08
C LEU A 309 -9.77 -32.46 -3.88
N HIS A 310 -9.56 -33.14 -5.01
CA HIS A 310 -10.65 -33.59 -5.88
C HIS A 310 -11.53 -34.70 -5.28
N ARG A 311 -11.13 -35.36 -4.20
CA ARG A 311 -12.01 -36.31 -3.47
C ARG A 311 -13.18 -35.59 -2.80
N TYR A 312 -12.99 -34.34 -2.40
CA TYR A 312 -13.98 -33.54 -1.68
C TYR A 312 -14.53 -32.41 -2.56
N HIS A 313 -13.69 -31.80 -3.39
CA HIS A 313 -14.00 -30.67 -4.25
C HIS A 313 -13.54 -30.93 -5.69
N PRO A 314 -14.29 -31.72 -6.50
CA PRO A 314 -13.83 -32.27 -7.78
C PRO A 314 -13.60 -31.24 -8.89
N LYS A 315 -14.05 -29.99 -8.70
CA LYS A 315 -13.85 -28.88 -9.64
C LYS A 315 -12.83 -27.86 -9.15
N ALA A 316 -12.28 -28.05 -7.95
CA ALA A 316 -11.36 -27.09 -7.37
C ALA A 316 -10.03 -27.07 -8.14
N GLN A 317 -9.44 -25.89 -8.18
CA GLN A 317 -8.20 -25.61 -8.92
C GLN A 317 -6.99 -25.63 -8.00
N LEU A 318 -5.81 -25.91 -8.56
CA LEU A 318 -4.53 -25.78 -7.85
C LEU A 318 -3.60 -24.81 -8.58
N TRP A 319 -3.07 -23.85 -7.84
CA TRP A 319 -2.23 -22.75 -8.31
C TRP A 319 -0.94 -22.66 -7.51
N VAL A 320 0.15 -22.22 -8.16
CA VAL A 320 1.47 -22.11 -7.52
C VAL A 320 2.19 -20.82 -7.90
N SER A 321 2.97 -20.23 -6.99
CA SER A 321 3.86 -19.11 -7.30
C SER A 321 5.33 -19.54 -7.28
N PRO A 322 6.20 -18.92 -8.08
CA PRO A 322 7.65 -19.05 -7.95
C PRO A 322 8.22 -18.10 -6.88
N GLN A 323 7.44 -17.81 -5.83
CA GLN A 323 7.82 -16.89 -4.75
C GLN A 323 9.13 -17.35 -4.08
N SER A 324 10.03 -16.39 -3.85
CA SER A 324 11.33 -16.58 -3.19
C SER A 324 12.33 -17.49 -3.93
N PHE A 325 12.00 -17.99 -5.13
CA PHE A 325 12.92 -18.83 -5.91
C PHE A 325 14.18 -18.06 -6.30
N ASN A 326 15.33 -18.72 -6.13
CA ASN A 326 16.58 -18.26 -6.71
C ASN A 326 16.57 -18.47 -8.25
N ARG A 327 17.66 -18.11 -8.93
CA ARG A 327 17.74 -18.26 -10.40
C ARG A 327 17.57 -19.71 -10.84
N GLU A 328 18.28 -20.63 -10.20
CA GLU A 328 18.26 -22.06 -10.54
C GLU A 328 16.85 -22.67 -10.41
N TRP A 329 16.15 -22.36 -9.32
CA TRP A 329 14.80 -22.85 -9.07
C TRP A 329 13.78 -22.19 -10.00
N MET A 330 13.94 -20.91 -10.33
CA MET A 330 13.12 -20.27 -11.35
C MET A 330 13.27 -20.97 -12.71
N ASP A 331 14.51 -21.27 -13.11
CA ASP A 331 14.80 -21.96 -14.38
C ASP A 331 14.22 -23.39 -14.38
N GLN A 332 14.37 -24.13 -13.27
CA GLN A 332 13.78 -25.46 -13.11
C GLN A 332 12.24 -25.41 -13.18
N PHE A 333 11.60 -24.47 -12.48
CA PHE A 333 10.15 -24.30 -12.48
C PHE A 333 9.62 -23.98 -13.88
N LEU A 334 10.21 -23.01 -14.57
CA LEU A 334 9.84 -22.67 -15.94
C LEU A 334 10.11 -23.84 -16.90
N GLY A 335 11.16 -24.63 -16.67
CA GLY A 335 11.45 -25.87 -17.39
C GLY A 335 10.34 -26.92 -17.24
N ILE A 336 9.84 -27.14 -16.02
CA ILE A 336 8.70 -28.03 -15.75
C ILE A 336 7.46 -27.56 -16.52
N LEU A 337 7.13 -26.27 -16.41
CA LEU A 337 5.95 -25.72 -17.10
C LEU A 337 6.05 -25.87 -18.63
N LYS A 338 7.22 -25.63 -19.21
CA LYS A 338 7.42 -25.68 -20.67
C LYS A 338 7.43 -27.11 -21.21
N ASN A 339 8.16 -28.00 -20.54
CA ASN A 339 8.48 -29.32 -21.06
C ASN A 339 7.46 -30.39 -20.66
N GLN A 340 6.94 -30.33 -19.44
CA GLN A 340 6.00 -31.33 -18.92
C GLN A 340 4.54 -30.90 -19.08
N GLN A 341 4.27 -29.59 -19.03
CA GLN A 341 2.94 -29.00 -19.08
C GLN A 341 1.88 -29.78 -18.25
N PRO A 342 2.06 -29.90 -16.92
CA PRO A 342 1.15 -30.65 -16.06
C PRO A 342 -0.31 -30.25 -16.24
N ALA A 343 -1.20 -31.23 -16.43
CA ALA A 343 -2.62 -31.01 -16.69
C ALA A 343 -3.42 -30.68 -15.43
N TRP A 344 -2.97 -31.15 -14.26
CA TRP A 344 -3.59 -30.87 -12.97
C TRP A 344 -3.40 -29.41 -12.52
N LEU A 345 -2.34 -28.74 -12.99
CA LEU A 345 -2.03 -27.36 -12.62
C LEU A 345 -2.97 -26.38 -13.35
N SER A 346 -3.65 -25.54 -12.59
CA SER A 346 -4.63 -24.59 -13.12
C SER A 346 -4.00 -23.26 -13.55
N GLY A 347 -2.94 -22.80 -12.89
CA GLY A 347 -2.23 -21.59 -13.28
C GLY A 347 -1.10 -21.19 -12.34
N VAL A 348 -0.54 -20.00 -12.60
CA VAL A 348 0.60 -19.43 -11.86
C VAL A 348 0.16 -18.16 -11.13
N VAL A 349 0.70 -17.94 -9.93
CA VAL A 349 0.46 -16.71 -9.17
C VAL A 349 1.71 -15.83 -9.22
N PHE A 350 1.51 -14.54 -9.53
CA PHE A 350 2.54 -13.51 -9.45
C PHE A 350 2.30 -12.67 -8.19
N GLY A 351 3.27 -12.59 -7.29
CA GLY A 351 3.16 -11.85 -6.03
C GLY A 351 4.52 -11.42 -5.50
N PRO A 352 4.63 -11.13 -4.19
CA PRO A 352 5.88 -10.73 -3.56
C PRO A 352 7.03 -11.71 -3.85
N GLN A 353 8.26 -11.20 -3.84
CA GLN A 353 9.50 -11.98 -3.98
C GLN A 353 9.63 -12.83 -5.25
N VAL A 354 8.82 -12.56 -6.28
CA VAL A 354 9.06 -13.10 -7.61
C VAL A 354 10.17 -12.29 -8.28
N ARG A 355 11.25 -12.96 -8.67
CA ARG A 355 12.46 -12.32 -9.23
C ARG A 355 12.22 -11.55 -10.53
N MET A 356 11.28 -12.02 -11.34
CA MET A 356 10.96 -11.46 -12.65
C MET A 356 9.86 -10.40 -12.50
N SER A 357 9.88 -9.36 -13.34
CA SER A 357 8.69 -8.50 -13.47
C SER A 357 7.51 -9.31 -14.02
N LEU A 358 6.28 -8.88 -13.76
CA LEU A 358 5.09 -9.57 -14.27
C LEU A 358 5.06 -9.69 -15.81
N PRO A 359 5.42 -8.66 -16.61
CA PRO A 359 5.52 -8.81 -18.06
C PRO A 359 6.53 -9.89 -18.49
N GLN A 360 7.69 -9.94 -17.82
CA GLN A 360 8.70 -10.97 -18.08
C GLN A 360 8.19 -12.37 -17.70
N LEU A 361 7.55 -12.53 -16.54
CA LEU A 361 6.98 -13.80 -16.11
C LEU A 361 5.89 -14.27 -17.08
N ARG A 362 5.00 -13.37 -17.51
CA ARG A 362 3.94 -13.69 -18.48
C ARG A 362 4.52 -14.15 -19.81
N ALA A 363 5.61 -13.54 -20.27
CA ALA A 363 6.30 -13.98 -21.48
C ALA A 363 6.96 -15.37 -21.33
N ALA A 364 7.41 -15.71 -20.12
CA ALA A 364 8.10 -16.97 -19.85
C ALA A 364 7.16 -18.16 -19.56
N VAL A 365 6.00 -17.91 -18.96
CA VAL A 365 5.00 -18.94 -18.62
C VAL A 365 4.16 -19.30 -19.85
N PRO A 366 3.99 -20.60 -20.19
CA PRO A 366 3.14 -21.04 -21.29
C PRO A 366 1.71 -20.47 -21.22
N GLN A 367 1.13 -20.10 -22.38
CA GLN A 367 -0.17 -19.43 -22.47
C GLN A 367 -1.33 -20.22 -21.86
N ARG A 368 -1.25 -21.55 -21.83
CA ARG A 368 -2.25 -22.41 -21.18
C ARG A 368 -2.39 -22.16 -19.68
N TYR A 369 -1.36 -21.64 -19.03
CA TYR A 369 -1.38 -21.30 -17.61
C TYR A 369 -1.73 -19.82 -17.46
N PRO A 370 -2.96 -19.47 -17.09
CA PRO A 370 -3.29 -18.11 -16.69
C PRO A 370 -2.40 -17.66 -15.53
N ILE A 371 -2.19 -16.34 -15.44
CA ILE A 371 -1.53 -15.72 -14.29
C ILE A 371 -2.57 -14.97 -13.48
N ARG A 372 -2.57 -15.21 -12.16
CA ARG A 372 -3.31 -14.43 -11.18
C ARG A 372 -2.35 -13.44 -10.51
N HIS A 373 -2.76 -12.19 -10.36
CA HIS A 373 -2.01 -11.21 -9.57
C HIS A 373 -2.32 -11.40 -8.08
N TYR A 374 -1.28 -11.48 -7.25
CA TYR A 374 -1.33 -11.48 -5.79
C TYR A 374 -0.57 -10.27 -5.23
N PRO A 375 -1.08 -9.04 -5.46
CA PRO A 375 -0.38 -7.80 -5.10
C PRO A 375 -0.43 -7.55 -3.58
N ASP A 376 0.69 -7.13 -3.01
CA ASP A 376 0.78 -6.61 -1.65
C ASP A 376 0.23 -5.18 -1.55
N ILE A 377 -0.90 -5.02 -0.85
CA ILE A 377 -1.56 -3.73 -0.62
C ILE A 377 -1.51 -3.26 0.84
N THR A 378 -0.87 -4.04 1.73
CA THR A 378 -0.90 -3.81 3.18
C THR A 378 0.38 -3.13 3.68
N HIS A 379 1.53 -3.49 3.13
CA HIS A 379 2.81 -3.06 3.66
C HIS A 379 3.33 -1.76 3.02
N SER A 380 3.71 -0.78 3.85
CA SER A 380 4.21 0.52 3.39
C SER A 380 5.73 0.55 3.17
N ARG A 381 6.47 -0.37 3.79
CA ARG A 381 7.92 -0.56 3.59
C ARG A 381 8.26 -2.04 3.55
N GLN A 382 9.44 -2.36 3.05
CA GLN A 382 9.93 -3.73 2.96
C GLN A 382 8.91 -4.70 2.34
N SER A 383 8.38 -4.32 1.18
CA SER A 383 7.23 -4.96 0.53
C SER A 383 7.38 -5.03 -0.98
N GLN A 384 6.43 -5.66 -1.67
CA GLN A 384 6.42 -5.73 -3.13
C GLN A 384 6.26 -4.33 -3.75
N TYR A 385 5.38 -3.50 -3.19
CA TYR A 385 5.06 -2.16 -3.67
C TYR A 385 5.14 -1.15 -2.51
N PRO A 386 6.36 -0.77 -2.07
CA PRO A 386 6.52 0.15 -0.95
C PRO A 386 5.96 1.54 -1.27
N VAL A 387 5.73 2.36 -0.23
CA VAL A 387 5.42 3.79 -0.41
C VAL A 387 6.62 4.45 -1.09
N PRO A 388 6.45 5.06 -2.28
CA PRO A 388 7.55 5.69 -2.98
C PRO A 388 8.11 6.85 -2.17
N ASP A 389 9.42 6.86 -1.97
CA ASP A 389 10.14 8.00 -1.40
C ASP A 389 9.57 8.46 -0.04
N TRP A 390 9.22 7.48 0.80
CA TRP A 390 8.59 7.74 2.08
C TRP A 390 9.56 8.44 3.05
N ASP A 391 9.09 9.48 3.72
CA ASP A 391 9.91 10.22 4.70
C ASP A 391 10.25 9.32 5.90
N VAL A 392 11.51 9.37 6.35
CA VAL A 392 12.01 8.56 7.46
C VAL A 392 11.19 8.76 8.74
N ALA A 393 10.68 9.97 8.98
CA ALA A 393 9.88 10.25 10.16
C ALA A 393 8.62 9.39 10.18
N TYR A 394 7.93 9.26 9.05
CA TYR A 394 6.81 8.32 8.95
C TYR A 394 7.27 6.88 9.08
N ALA A 395 8.31 6.48 8.35
CA ALA A 395 8.74 5.09 8.33
C ALA A 395 9.10 4.56 9.72
N VAL A 396 9.74 5.36 10.57
CA VAL A 396 10.13 4.92 11.92
C VAL A 396 9.00 5.00 12.94
N THR A 397 8.01 5.88 12.76
CA THR A 397 6.88 5.99 13.69
C THR A 397 5.72 5.08 13.30
N GLU A 398 5.35 5.03 12.02
CA GLU A 398 4.22 4.25 11.49
C GLU A 398 4.54 2.77 11.27
N ALA A 399 5.83 2.43 11.19
CA ALA A 399 6.34 1.09 10.91
C ALA A 399 5.85 0.54 9.55
N ARG A 400 5.47 -0.75 9.47
CA ARG A 400 5.27 -1.47 8.20
C ARG A 400 3.80 -1.66 7.80
N GLU A 401 2.91 -1.98 8.74
CA GLU A 401 1.48 -2.28 8.50
C GLU A 401 0.55 -1.20 9.07
N VAL A 402 0.73 0.01 8.55
CA VAL A 402 -0.05 1.19 8.96
C VAL A 402 -1.37 1.29 8.17
N ILE A 403 -2.34 2.05 8.70
CA ILE A 403 -3.50 2.57 7.96
C ILE A 403 -2.99 3.34 6.72
N ASN A 404 -3.18 2.77 5.54
CA ASN A 404 -2.48 3.17 4.32
C ASN A 404 -3.41 3.41 3.11
N PRO A 405 -4.39 4.32 3.18
CA PRO A 405 -5.16 4.69 1.99
C PRO A 405 -4.22 5.28 0.93
N ARG A 406 -4.00 4.55 -0.16
CA ARG A 406 -3.10 4.89 -1.28
C ARG A 406 -3.82 4.80 -2.64
N PRO A 407 -5.03 5.38 -2.79
CA PRO A 407 -5.89 5.13 -3.94
C PRO A 407 -5.24 5.44 -5.30
N MET A 408 -4.36 6.43 -5.41
CA MET A 408 -3.69 6.77 -6.68
C MET A 408 -2.52 5.84 -6.99
N ASP A 409 -1.66 5.51 -6.02
CA ASP A 409 -0.60 4.50 -6.19
C ASP A 409 -1.18 3.14 -6.59
N GLU A 410 -2.21 2.68 -5.88
CA GLU A 410 -2.83 1.38 -6.14
C GLU A 410 -3.49 1.34 -7.53
N ALA A 411 -4.11 2.44 -7.96
CA ALA A 411 -4.64 2.56 -9.31
C ALA A 411 -3.55 2.56 -10.39
N ASN A 412 -2.39 3.15 -10.11
CA ASN A 412 -1.23 3.11 -11.02
C ASN A 412 -0.70 1.67 -11.17
N ILE A 413 -0.48 0.98 -10.04
CA ILE A 413 -0.03 -0.43 -9.99
C ILE A 413 -1.01 -1.31 -10.78
N PHE A 414 -2.31 -1.17 -10.50
CA PHE A 414 -3.36 -1.89 -11.21
C PHE A 414 -3.26 -1.68 -12.72
N ARG A 415 -3.31 -0.43 -13.19
CA ARG A 415 -3.35 -0.12 -14.63
C ARG A 415 -2.10 -0.59 -15.36
N LEU A 416 -0.94 -0.54 -14.72
CA LEU A 416 0.32 -0.96 -15.31
C LEU A 416 0.41 -2.49 -15.45
N LEU A 417 0.01 -3.24 -14.43
CA LEU A 417 0.35 -4.66 -14.30
C LEU A 417 -0.82 -5.59 -14.66
N GLN A 418 -2.04 -5.16 -14.39
CA GLN A 418 -3.21 -6.01 -14.51
C GLN A 418 -3.53 -6.55 -15.92
N PRO A 419 -3.16 -5.87 -17.03
CA PRO A 419 -3.32 -6.41 -18.38
C PRO A 419 -2.65 -7.78 -18.64
N HIS A 420 -1.68 -8.19 -17.81
CA HIS A 420 -0.97 -9.47 -17.96
C HIS A 420 -1.63 -10.65 -17.24
N THR A 421 -2.81 -10.46 -16.64
CA THR A 421 -3.41 -11.42 -15.71
C THR A 421 -4.89 -11.65 -15.99
N ILE A 422 -5.47 -12.69 -15.38
CA ILE A 422 -6.92 -12.93 -15.40
C ILE A 422 -7.69 -12.12 -14.35
N GLY A 423 -7.01 -11.33 -13.53
CA GLY A 423 -7.58 -10.76 -12.32
C GLY A 423 -6.63 -10.87 -11.13
N PHE A 424 -7.12 -10.53 -9.96
CA PHE A 424 -6.31 -10.38 -8.76
C PHE A 424 -6.97 -11.00 -7.53
N LEU A 425 -6.13 -11.36 -6.57
CA LEU A 425 -6.48 -11.65 -5.20
C LEU A 425 -5.45 -10.92 -4.34
N THR A 426 -5.79 -9.81 -3.68
CA THR A 426 -4.76 -8.99 -3.02
C THR A 426 -4.26 -9.66 -1.73
N TYR A 427 -2.94 -9.64 -1.49
CA TYR A 427 -2.37 -9.94 -0.18
C TYR A 427 -2.77 -8.83 0.80
N SER A 428 -3.41 -9.20 1.91
CA SER A 428 -3.88 -8.26 2.92
C SER A 428 -3.83 -8.88 4.32
N GLU A 429 -3.44 -8.08 5.31
CA GLU A 429 -3.26 -8.51 6.71
C GLU A 429 -4.11 -7.73 7.71
N GLY A 430 -5.24 -7.18 7.27
CA GLY A 430 -6.14 -6.48 8.16
C GLY A 430 -7.08 -5.53 7.45
N CYS A 431 -7.67 -4.63 8.23
CA CYS A 431 -8.54 -3.56 7.72
C CYS A 431 -7.81 -2.23 7.49
N ASN A 432 -6.48 -2.17 7.63
CA ASN A 432 -5.67 -0.97 7.41
C ASN A 432 -5.60 -0.53 5.92
N ASP A 433 -5.78 -1.48 5.01
CA ASP A 433 -5.76 -1.31 3.55
C ASP A 433 -7.19 -1.34 2.94
N ASP A 434 -8.24 -1.13 3.74
CA ASP A 434 -9.65 -1.27 3.35
C ASP A 434 -10.02 -0.41 2.12
N VAL A 435 -9.57 0.85 2.08
CA VAL A 435 -9.78 1.74 0.91
C VAL A 435 -9.16 1.14 -0.34
N ASN A 436 -7.96 0.57 -0.23
CA ASN A 436 -7.24 -0.02 -1.35
C ASN A 436 -8.00 -1.23 -1.91
N LYS A 437 -8.59 -2.07 -1.05
CA LYS A 437 -9.45 -3.19 -1.49
C LYS A 437 -10.61 -2.70 -2.38
N MET A 438 -11.30 -1.64 -1.97
CA MET A 438 -12.43 -1.09 -2.73
C MET A 438 -11.99 -0.47 -4.06
N VAL A 439 -10.84 0.19 -4.10
CA VAL A 439 -10.24 0.71 -5.34
C VAL A 439 -9.90 -0.44 -6.30
N TRP A 440 -9.22 -1.49 -5.81
CA TRP A 440 -8.89 -2.66 -6.61
C TRP A 440 -10.15 -3.35 -7.16
N SER A 441 -11.20 -3.55 -6.35
CA SER A 441 -12.46 -4.16 -6.81
C SER A 441 -13.19 -3.34 -7.86
N ALA A 442 -13.28 -2.02 -7.66
CA ALA A 442 -13.91 -1.13 -8.63
C ALA A 442 -13.14 -1.06 -9.95
N LEU A 443 -11.80 -1.04 -9.92
CA LEU A 443 -10.96 -1.10 -11.12
C LEU A 443 -10.99 -2.49 -11.78
N GLY A 444 -11.13 -3.56 -10.99
CA GLY A 444 -11.40 -4.91 -11.47
C GLY A 444 -12.69 -5.01 -12.28
N TRP A 445 -13.69 -4.23 -11.89
CA TRP A 445 -14.93 -4.08 -12.63
C TRP A 445 -14.73 -3.24 -13.90
N ASN A 446 -14.21 -2.02 -13.74
CA ASN A 446 -13.95 -1.07 -14.82
C ASN A 446 -12.56 -0.42 -14.67
N PRO A 447 -11.55 -0.82 -15.47
CA PRO A 447 -10.18 -0.29 -15.36
C PRO A 447 -10.06 1.21 -15.66
N ASP A 448 -11.00 1.75 -16.43
CA ASP A 448 -11.05 3.14 -16.84
C ASP A 448 -11.81 4.03 -15.84
N ALA A 449 -12.32 3.46 -14.74
CA ALA A 449 -13.03 4.21 -13.71
C ALA A 449 -12.15 5.31 -13.10
N ASN A 450 -12.76 6.48 -12.87
CA ASN A 450 -12.09 7.56 -12.15
C ASN A 450 -11.98 7.20 -10.66
N VAL A 451 -10.77 7.32 -10.11
CA VAL A 451 -10.50 7.00 -8.71
C VAL A 451 -11.30 7.89 -7.76
N VAL A 452 -11.50 9.17 -8.10
CA VAL A 452 -12.29 10.10 -7.26
C VAL A 452 -13.74 9.64 -7.14
N ASP A 453 -14.34 9.16 -8.23
CA ASP A 453 -15.72 8.66 -8.23
C ASP A 453 -15.85 7.39 -7.36
N ILE A 454 -14.85 6.51 -7.41
CA ILE A 454 -14.78 5.33 -6.52
C ILE A 454 -14.73 5.76 -5.05
N LEU A 455 -13.95 6.79 -4.74
CA LEU A 455 -13.84 7.31 -3.38
C LEU A 455 -15.10 8.06 -2.93
N HIS A 456 -15.82 8.73 -3.83
CA HIS A 456 -17.13 9.30 -3.54
C HIS A 456 -18.14 8.22 -3.19
N ASP A 457 -18.15 7.11 -3.94
CA ASP A 457 -19.00 5.95 -3.62
C ASP A 457 -18.63 5.31 -2.29
N TYR A 458 -17.33 5.15 -2.01
CA TYR A 458 -16.82 4.68 -0.71
C TYR A 458 -17.32 5.58 0.42
N ALA A 459 -17.11 6.88 0.31
CA ALA A 459 -17.50 7.85 1.32
C ALA A 459 -19.01 7.90 1.52
N ARG A 460 -19.80 7.93 0.43
CA ARG A 460 -21.26 7.91 0.49
C ARG A 460 -21.79 6.65 1.19
N TYR A 461 -21.32 5.49 0.75
CA TYR A 461 -21.83 4.20 1.24
C TYR A 461 -21.43 3.92 2.69
N PHE A 462 -20.17 4.20 3.06
CA PHE A 462 -19.66 3.86 4.38
C PHE A 462 -19.81 4.96 5.42
N ILE A 463 -19.71 6.23 5.04
CA ILE A 463 -19.69 7.37 5.98
C ILE A 463 -21.01 8.15 5.93
N GLY A 464 -21.56 8.35 4.72
CA GLY A 464 -22.85 8.97 4.46
C GLY A 464 -22.79 10.08 3.40
N GLU A 465 -23.93 10.37 2.77
CA GLU A 465 -24.07 11.34 1.66
C GLU A 465 -23.44 12.71 1.97
N ARG A 466 -23.66 13.22 3.19
CA ARG A 466 -23.09 14.50 3.65
C ARG A 466 -21.55 14.58 3.54
N TYR A 467 -20.86 13.45 3.64
CA TYR A 467 -19.39 13.40 3.66
C TYR A 467 -18.80 12.90 2.33
N ALA A 468 -19.63 12.62 1.32
CA ALA A 468 -19.19 11.97 0.08
C ALA A 468 -17.95 12.67 -0.52
N ASP A 469 -18.02 13.99 -0.72
CA ASP A 469 -16.90 14.75 -1.27
C ASP A 469 -15.77 14.97 -0.26
N SER A 470 -16.07 15.50 0.94
CA SER A 470 -15.04 15.89 1.90
C SER A 470 -14.19 14.70 2.38
N PHE A 471 -14.80 13.53 2.54
CA PHE A 471 -14.07 12.33 2.97
C PHE A 471 -13.25 11.74 1.81
N ALA A 472 -13.79 11.72 0.58
CA ALA A 472 -13.03 11.28 -0.60
C ALA A 472 -11.79 12.16 -0.85
N GLN A 473 -11.95 13.49 -0.78
CA GLN A 473 -10.82 14.42 -0.89
C GLN A 473 -9.84 14.26 0.28
N GLY A 474 -10.35 13.99 1.48
CA GLY A 474 -9.55 13.66 2.66
C GLY A 474 -8.66 12.43 2.45
N LEU A 475 -9.20 11.34 1.88
CA LEU A 475 -8.42 10.14 1.56
C LEU A 475 -7.29 10.42 0.56
N LEU A 476 -7.56 11.20 -0.49
CA LEU A 476 -6.52 11.65 -1.43
C LEU A 476 -5.48 12.56 -0.75
N ALA A 477 -5.91 13.36 0.23
CA ALA A 477 -5.00 14.22 0.99
C ALA A 477 -4.10 13.41 1.93
N LEU A 478 -4.60 12.34 2.56
CA LEU A 478 -3.79 11.42 3.36
C LEU A 478 -2.70 10.75 2.52
N GLU A 479 -3.00 10.31 1.30
CA GLU A 479 -1.96 9.79 0.40
C GLU A 479 -0.91 10.85 0.04
N ARG A 480 -1.33 12.10 -0.19
CA ARG A 480 -0.41 13.23 -0.47
C ARG A 480 0.46 13.60 0.73
N ASN A 481 0.02 13.35 1.96
CA ASN A 481 0.83 13.61 3.15
C ASN A 481 2.16 12.83 3.11
N TRP A 482 2.15 11.62 2.53
CA TRP A 482 3.33 10.76 2.39
C TRP A 482 4.25 11.10 1.21
N ARG A 483 3.95 12.15 0.43
CA ARG A 483 4.77 12.53 -0.73
C ARG A 483 5.83 13.58 -0.35
N GLY A 484 7.08 13.22 -0.58
CA GLY A 484 8.23 14.11 -0.41
C GLY A 484 8.58 14.43 1.05
N PRO A 485 9.54 15.34 1.28
CA PRO A 485 10.05 15.64 2.62
C PRO A 485 8.99 16.23 3.55
N LEU A 486 8.76 15.55 4.68
CA LEU A 486 7.69 15.89 5.64
C LEU A 486 7.87 17.27 6.26
N ALA A 487 9.12 17.66 6.54
CA ALA A 487 9.44 18.98 7.11
C ALA A 487 8.86 20.12 6.26
N THR A 488 8.89 20.00 4.93
CA THR A 488 8.41 21.03 4.00
C THR A 488 6.96 20.84 3.56
N ASN A 489 6.34 19.70 3.86
CA ASN A 489 4.97 19.40 3.45
C ASN A 489 3.93 20.06 4.37
N ALA A 490 3.68 21.36 4.17
CA ALA A 490 2.68 22.11 4.94
C ALA A 490 1.24 21.61 4.73
N GLY A 491 0.96 20.89 3.63
CA GLY A 491 -0.36 20.34 3.31
C GLY A 491 -0.89 19.38 4.39
N VAL A 492 0.00 18.76 5.16
CA VAL A 492 -0.33 17.89 6.30
C VAL A 492 -1.27 18.56 7.31
N TYR A 493 -1.04 19.83 7.63
CA TYR A 493 -1.91 20.55 8.58
C TYR A 493 -3.27 20.89 7.97
N THR A 494 -3.31 21.23 6.67
CA THR A 494 -4.57 21.40 5.95
C THR A 494 -5.38 20.09 5.92
N THR A 495 -4.73 18.95 5.72
CA THR A 495 -5.38 17.63 5.82
C THR A 495 -5.97 17.42 7.21
N LEU A 496 -5.23 17.70 8.28
CA LEU A 496 -5.76 17.61 9.65
C LEU A 496 -6.97 18.53 9.86
N GLU A 497 -6.89 19.79 9.45
CA GLU A 497 -7.99 20.76 9.59
C GLU A 497 -9.27 20.28 8.87
N GLN A 498 -9.15 19.67 7.69
CA GLN A 498 -10.27 19.07 6.96
C GLN A 498 -10.94 17.96 7.78
N PHE A 499 -10.15 17.06 8.36
CA PHE A 499 -10.67 15.97 9.19
C PHE A 499 -11.25 16.46 10.52
N GLN A 500 -10.63 17.45 11.17
CA GLN A 500 -11.16 18.09 12.38
C GLN A 500 -12.50 18.78 12.11
N LYS A 501 -12.66 19.42 10.95
CA LYS A 501 -13.93 20.00 10.54
C LYS A 501 -15.01 18.92 10.38
N MET A 502 -14.68 17.78 9.76
CA MET A 502 -15.62 16.66 9.67
C MET A 502 -15.96 16.09 11.06
N GLU A 503 -14.95 15.89 11.91
CA GLU A 503 -15.09 15.38 13.28
C GLU A 503 -16.00 16.25 14.14
N SER A 504 -15.79 17.56 14.14
CA SER A 504 -16.60 18.51 14.92
C SER A 504 -18.07 18.56 14.48
N GLY A 505 -18.34 18.29 13.19
CA GLY A 505 -19.68 18.25 12.63
C GLY A 505 -20.32 16.86 12.62
N ALA A 506 -19.62 15.83 13.11
CA ALA A 506 -20.03 14.44 13.01
C ALA A 506 -21.12 14.05 14.00
N SER A 507 -22.00 13.13 13.58
CA SER A 507 -22.96 12.51 14.49
C SER A 507 -22.26 11.47 15.38
N PRO A 508 -22.84 11.11 16.54
CA PRO A 508 -22.29 10.01 17.35
C PRO A 508 -22.14 8.70 16.56
N GLN A 509 -23.06 8.41 15.63
CA GLN A 509 -22.98 7.23 14.77
C GLN A 509 -21.78 7.30 13.81
N THR A 510 -21.51 8.47 13.24
CA THR A 510 -20.33 8.69 12.38
C THR A 510 -19.04 8.58 13.18
N LEU A 511 -18.99 9.13 14.40
CA LEU A 511 -17.83 9.03 15.29
C LEU A 511 -17.55 7.59 15.76
N ALA A 512 -18.56 6.73 15.80
CA ALA A 512 -18.42 5.30 16.11
C ALA A 512 -18.03 4.45 14.88
N ASN A 513 -18.00 5.02 13.68
CA ASN A 513 -17.67 4.31 12.46
C ASN A 513 -16.15 4.12 12.34
N TRP A 514 -15.70 2.85 12.31
CA TRP A 514 -14.28 2.53 12.27
C TRP A 514 -13.54 3.08 11.03
N ARG A 515 -14.20 3.18 9.87
CA ARG A 515 -13.59 3.76 8.65
C ARG A 515 -13.36 5.26 8.81
N PHE A 516 -14.29 5.96 9.46
CA PHE A 516 -14.12 7.37 9.81
C PHE A 516 -13.00 7.56 10.84
N GLN A 517 -12.96 6.70 11.87
CA GLN A 517 -11.92 6.69 12.90
C GLN A 517 -10.53 6.43 12.33
N GLN A 518 -10.38 5.50 11.36
CA GLN A 518 -9.08 5.21 10.75
C GLN A 518 -8.52 6.44 10.02
N ALA A 519 -9.33 7.11 9.22
CA ALA A 519 -8.90 8.30 8.49
C ALA A 519 -8.58 9.47 9.44
N LEU A 520 -9.37 9.65 10.51
CA LEU A 520 -9.05 10.60 11.58
C LEU A 520 -7.73 10.28 12.27
N TYR A 521 -7.54 9.02 12.67
CA TYR A 521 -6.32 8.56 13.32
C TYR A 521 -5.11 8.92 12.47
N ARG A 522 -5.17 8.61 11.16
CA ARG A 522 -4.10 8.89 10.22
C ARG A 522 -3.82 10.40 10.13
N ALA A 523 -4.84 11.24 9.98
CA ALA A 523 -4.68 12.70 9.91
C ALA A 523 -4.01 13.31 11.16
N TYR A 524 -4.42 12.88 12.36
CA TYR A 524 -3.80 13.35 13.62
C TYR A 524 -2.36 12.84 13.74
N TYR A 525 -2.10 11.58 13.36
CA TYR A 525 -0.77 11.01 13.39
C TYR A 525 0.18 11.76 12.46
N ASP A 526 -0.23 12.08 11.23
CA ASP A 526 0.55 12.87 10.29
C ASP A 526 1.02 14.20 10.87
N ALA A 527 0.05 14.97 11.36
CA ALA A 527 0.29 16.29 11.88
C ALA A 527 1.17 16.26 13.14
N TYR A 528 0.95 15.27 14.01
CA TYR A 528 1.77 15.07 15.20
C TYR A 528 3.22 14.74 14.84
N THR A 529 3.44 13.76 13.95
CA THR A 529 4.78 13.38 13.48
C THR A 529 5.50 14.57 12.82
N ARG A 530 4.82 15.35 11.98
CA ARG A 530 5.39 16.56 11.38
C ARG A 530 5.77 17.61 12.43
N SER A 531 4.88 17.88 13.39
CA SER A 531 5.14 18.84 14.47
C SER A 531 6.37 18.44 15.28
N ARG A 532 6.49 17.14 15.60
CA ARG A 532 7.66 16.59 16.28
C ARG A 532 8.92 16.69 15.46
N LEU A 533 8.88 16.34 14.17
CA LEU A 533 10.04 16.43 13.29
C LEU A 533 10.61 17.85 13.30
N LEU A 534 9.79 18.87 13.08
CA LEU A 534 10.23 20.27 13.08
C LEU A 534 10.80 20.71 14.44
N TYR A 535 10.15 20.31 15.53
CA TYR A 535 10.60 20.65 16.87
C TYR A 535 11.93 19.97 17.23
N GLU A 536 12.05 18.67 17.00
CA GLU A 536 13.22 17.87 17.35
C GLU A 536 14.42 18.20 16.45
N SER A 537 14.22 18.46 15.16
CA SER A 537 15.29 18.97 14.29
C SER A 537 15.78 20.34 14.76
N GLY A 538 14.88 21.25 15.16
CA GLY A 538 15.26 22.55 15.70
C GLY A 538 16.05 22.48 17.02
N LEU A 539 15.77 21.49 17.86
CA LEU A 539 16.58 21.21 19.06
C LEU A 539 17.96 20.64 18.70
N GLU A 540 18.04 19.77 17.69
CA GLU A 540 19.33 19.27 17.19
C GLU A 540 20.19 20.42 16.65
N ASP A 541 19.63 21.31 15.83
CA ASP A 541 20.35 22.47 15.29
C ASP A 541 20.93 23.37 16.39
N GLN A 542 20.16 23.63 17.44
CA GLN A 542 20.60 24.39 18.62
C GLN A 542 21.72 23.66 19.37
N ALA A 543 21.59 22.35 19.57
CA ALA A 543 22.62 21.53 20.22
C ALA A 543 23.93 21.52 19.39
N MET A 544 23.83 21.39 18.07
CA MET A 544 24.98 21.44 17.17
C MET A 544 25.65 22.82 17.17
N LEU A 545 24.91 23.92 17.39
CA LEU A 545 25.49 25.25 17.57
C LEU A 545 26.33 25.36 18.85
N GLU A 546 25.87 24.81 19.98
CA GLU A 546 26.66 24.77 21.22
C GLU A 546 27.95 23.97 21.02
N LEU A 547 27.89 22.84 20.30
CA LEU A 547 29.07 22.03 19.98
C LEU A 547 30.08 22.78 19.09
N ARG A 548 29.62 23.58 18.11
CA ARG A 548 30.52 24.41 17.28
C ARG A 548 31.29 25.46 18.11
N ASN A 549 30.70 25.89 19.23
CA ASN A 549 31.34 26.83 20.16
C ASN A 549 32.28 26.15 21.17
N ALA A 550 32.49 24.83 21.09
CA ALA A 550 33.28 24.08 22.08
C ALA A 550 34.71 24.60 22.25
N ARG A 551 35.37 25.11 21.19
CA ARG A 551 36.72 25.71 21.32
C ARG A 551 36.75 26.94 22.22
N ALA A 552 35.65 27.69 22.30
CA ALA A 552 35.54 28.87 23.17
C ALA A 552 34.97 28.52 24.56
N LEU A 553 34.07 27.55 24.65
CA LEU A 553 33.36 27.18 25.88
C LEU A 553 34.05 26.08 26.71
N GLY A 554 34.93 25.30 26.08
CA GLY A 554 35.40 24.01 26.59
C GLY A 554 34.45 22.87 26.20
N ALA A 555 35.00 21.69 25.91
CA ALA A 555 34.27 20.53 25.42
C ALA A 555 33.16 20.10 26.38
N SER A 556 33.45 20.00 27.68
CA SER A 556 32.48 19.57 28.70
C SER A 556 31.29 20.52 28.82
N ALA A 557 31.52 21.83 28.80
CA ALA A 557 30.45 22.81 28.91
C ALA A 557 29.54 22.81 27.67
N ALA A 558 30.14 22.73 26.48
CA ALA A 558 29.40 22.62 25.22
C ALA A 558 28.53 21.35 25.17
N MET A 559 29.09 20.19 25.54
CA MET A 559 28.34 18.93 25.59
C MET A 559 27.18 18.98 26.60
N ASN A 560 27.38 19.58 27.78
CA ASN A 560 26.31 19.69 28.78
C ASN A 560 25.14 20.55 28.29
N ARG A 561 25.43 21.72 27.69
CA ARG A 561 24.38 22.59 27.12
C ARG A 561 23.66 21.92 25.96
N ALA A 562 24.41 21.27 25.07
CA ALA A 562 23.83 20.51 23.96
C ALA A 562 22.90 19.40 24.46
N GLU A 563 23.31 18.65 25.50
CA GLU A 563 22.49 17.60 26.11
C GLU A 563 21.23 18.16 26.77
N GLU A 564 21.32 19.27 27.52
CA GLU A 564 20.16 19.95 28.11
C GLU A 564 19.14 20.38 27.04
N ILE A 565 19.60 20.92 25.92
CA ILE A 565 18.75 21.31 24.78
C ILE A 565 18.05 20.07 24.20
N LEU A 566 18.78 18.99 23.96
CA LEU A 566 18.23 17.76 23.38
C LEU A 566 17.19 17.10 24.31
N ASP A 567 17.37 17.19 25.63
CA ASP A 567 16.46 16.61 26.61
C ASP A 567 15.07 17.29 26.62
N ARG A 568 14.97 18.52 26.11
CA ARG A 568 13.69 19.23 25.93
C ARG A 568 12.69 18.49 25.03
N ALA A 569 13.16 17.65 24.11
CA ALA A 569 12.27 16.81 23.30
C ALA A 569 11.43 15.84 24.16
N ALA A 570 11.90 15.46 25.36
CA ALA A 570 11.15 14.62 26.28
C ALA A 570 10.38 15.43 27.34
N THR A 571 10.94 16.55 27.82
CA THR A 571 10.38 17.34 28.94
C THR A 571 9.39 18.43 28.52
N ASP A 572 9.50 18.94 27.29
CA ASP A 572 8.64 19.99 26.73
C ASP A 572 8.08 19.51 25.38
N ARG A 573 7.07 18.65 25.43
CA ARG A 573 6.50 17.98 24.24
C ARG A 573 5.59 18.92 23.44
N THR A 574 5.83 19.02 22.14
CA THR A 574 4.94 19.72 21.21
C THR A 574 3.64 18.95 20.93
N ALA A 575 2.57 19.68 20.58
CA ALA A 575 1.29 19.14 20.11
C ALA A 575 0.67 18.04 21.00
N ALA A 576 0.78 18.17 22.33
CA ALA A 576 0.31 17.17 23.29
C ALA A 576 -1.18 16.78 23.14
N ALA A 577 -2.04 17.71 22.72
CA ALA A 577 -3.46 17.44 22.46
C ALA A 577 -3.67 16.49 21.27
N TRP A 578 -2.89 16.62 20.20
CA TRP A 578 -2.97 15.71 19.04
C TRP A 578 -2.48 14.32 19.43
N ARG A 579 -1.40 14.24 20.21
CA ARG A 579 -0.94 12.98 20.79
C ARG A 579 -2.03 12.30 21.62
N ALA A 580 -2.69 13.03 22.51
CA ALA A 580 -3.78 12.48 23.31
C ALA A 580 -4.91 11.95 22.42
N ARG A 581 -5.29 12.70 21.38
CA ARG A 581 -6.32 12.28 20.44
C ARG A 581 -5.96 11.01 19.66
N ILE A 582 -4.69 10.81 19.29
CA ILE A 582 -4.21 9.56 18.68
C ILE A 582 -4.46 8.36 19.61
N PHE A 583 -4.18 8.48 20.91
CA PHE A 583 -4.43 7.42 21.88
C PHE A 583 -5.93 7.15 22.08
N GLU A 584 -6.76 8.19 22.10
CA GLU A 584 -8.22 8.05 22.16
C GLU A 584 -8.79 7.33 20.93
N LEU A 585 -8.32 7.70 19.73
CA LEU A 585 -8.74 7.07 18.48
C LEU A 585 -8.24 5.62 18.39
N ALA A 586 -7.06 5.31 18.93
CA ALA A 586 -6.57 3.94 19.01
C ALA A 586 -7.50 3.05 19.85
N GLU A 587 -7.95 3.54 21.00
CA GLU A 587 -8.94 2.85 21.82
C GLU A 587 -10.27 2.69 21.08
N ALA A 588 -10.75 3.75 20.42
CA ALA A 588 -11.98 3.72 19.65
C ALA A 588 -11.95 2.67 18.53
N LEU A 589 -10.82 2.56 17.82
CA LEU A 589 -10.60 1.56 16.75
C LEU A 589 -10.54 0.14 17.31
N PHE A 590 -9.93 -0.07 18.48
CA PHE A 590 -9.95 -1.37 19.14
C PHE A 590 -11.37 -1.78 19.55
N GLN A 591 -12.19 -0.84 20.03
CA GLN A 591 -13.58 -1.14 20.40
C GLN A 591 -14.50 -1.33 19.19
N SER A 592 -14.27 -0.62 18.09
CA SER A 592 -15.16 -0.62 16.93
C SER A 592 -14.88 -1.75 15.93
N ILE A 593 -13.60 -2.11 15.74
CA ILE A 593 -13.20 -3.14 14.75
C ILE A 593 -12.01 -3.99 15.19
N ARG A 594 -11.66 -3.97 16.49
CA ARG A 594 -10.55 -4.75 17.07
C ARG A 594 -9.19 -4.41 16.48
N MET A 595 -8.97 -3.18 16.03
CA MET A 595 -7.66 -2.77 15.53
C MET A 595 -6.64 -2.70 16.67
N GLN A 596 -5.54 -3.44 16.55
CA GLN A 596 -4.54 -3.66 17.59
C GLN A 596 -3.33 -2.75 17.38
N LEU A 597 -3.44 -1.47 17.75
CA LEU A 597 -2.40 -0.47 17.47
C LEU A 597 -1.25 -0.42 18.51
N SER A 598 -1.19 -1.37 19.46
CA SER A 598 -0.18 -1.41 20.54
C SER A 598 -0.01 -2.84 21.06
N VAL A 599 1.24 -3.28 21.22
CA VAL A 599 1.60 -4.59 21.79
C VAL A 599 1.15 -4.70 23.25
N PRO A 600 1.58 -3.82 24.18
CA PRO A 600 1.20 -3.97 25.59
C PRO A 600 -0.29 -3.78 25.85
N ARG A 601 -0.97 -2.87 25.11
CA ARG A 601 -2.37 -2.51 25.35
C ARG A 601 -3.35 -3.43 24.65
N TYR A 602 -3.12 -3.70 23.36
CA TYR A 602 -4.08 -4.40 22.49
C TYR A 602 -3.57 -5.77 22.04
N LYS A 603 -2.42 -6.23 22.56
CA LYS A 603 -1.85 -7.55 22.29
C LYS A 603 -1.55 -7.82 20.82
N ALA A 604 -1.24 -6.76 20.07
CA ALA A 604 -0.63 -6.91 18.75
C ALA A 604 0.63 -7.76 18.83
N ILE A 605 0.91 -8.56 17.81
CA ILE A 605 2.05 -9.49 17.83
C ILE A 605 3.41 -8.78 17.83
N SER A 606 3.53 -7.63 17.16
CA SER A 606 4.73 -6.79 17.18
C SER A 606 4.48 -5.39 16.62
N VAL A 607 5.46 -4.49 16.82
CA VAL A 607 5.46 -3.12 16.27
C VAL A 607 5.37 -3.12 14.74
N ASP A 608 6.11 -3.99 14.06
CA ASP A 608 6.08 -4.05 12.59
C ASP A 608 4.74 -4.57 12.04
N ARG A 609 3.91 -5.21 12.88
CA ARG A 609 2.55 -5.66 12.55
C ARG A 609 1.47 -4.64 12.93
N GLY A 610 1.76 -3.36 12.68
CA GLY A 610 0.78 -2.27 12.80
C GLY A 610 0.60 -1.69 14.20
N ALA A 611 1.44 -2.06 15.18
CA ALA A 611 1.37 -1.53 16.54
C ALA A 611 2.10 -0.17 16.71
N ASN A 612 1.80 0.77 15.81
CA ASN A 612 2.47 2.06 15.65
C ASN A 612 2.27 3.06 16.81
N LEU A 613 1.37 2.78 17.76
CA LEU A 613 1.22 3.59 18.98
C LEU A 613 2.45 3.47 19.89
N ASP A 614 3.15 2.33 19.81
CA ASP A 614 4.36 2.08 20.61
C ASP A 614 5.58 2.84 20.07
N THR A 615 5.53 3.28 18.81
CA THR A 615 6.57 4.04 18.11
C THR A 615 6.21 5.51 17.86
N VAL A 616 5.03 5.95 18.30
CA VAL A 616 4.53 7.33 18.10
C VAL A 616 5.45 8.41 18.68
N ASP A 617 6.24 8.06 19.71
CA ASP A 617 7.20 8.93 20.38
C ASP A 617 8.68 8.57 20.05
N MET A 618 8.93 7.74 19.02
CA MET A 618 10.29 7.42 18.58
C MET A 618 11.04 8.70 18.20
N PRO A 619 12.26 8.96 18.71
CA PRO A 619 13.01 10.18 18.39
C PRO A 619 13.22 10.34 16.88
N LEU A 620 13.06 11.57 16.37
CA LEU A 620 13.14 11.90 14.95
C LEU A 620 14.43 12.64 14.58
N ASN A 621 15.41 12.63 15.49
CA ASN A 621 16.67 13.36 15.37
C ASN A 621 17.83 12.51 15.94
N ASN A 622 19.05 13.04 15.86
CA ASN A 622 20.27 12.36 16.33
C ASN A 622 20.47 12.37 17.84
N ARG A 623 19.48 12.78 18.66
CA ARG A 623 19.65 12.96 20.12
C ARG A 623 20.31 11.77 20.80
N LEU A 624 19.77 10.56 20.62
CA LEU A 624 20.27 9.41 21.36
C LEU A 624 21.68 9.01 20.90
N TRP A 625 21.98 9.16 19.61
CA TRP A 625 23.33 8.98 19.07
C TRP A 625 24.31 10.03 19.62
N LEU A 626 23.92 11.31 19.64
CA LEU A 626 24.73 12.40 20.20
C LEU A 626 25.02 12.20 21.69
N LYS A 627 24.02 11.79 22.48
CA LYS A 627 24.21 11.49 23.92
C LYS A 627 25.19 10.35 24.14
N GLN A 628 25.16 9.30 23.30
CA GLN A 628 26.18 8.25 23.35
C GLN A 628 27.57 8.80 23.02
N LYS A 629 27.70 9.66 22.00
CA LYS A 629 28.97 10.32 21.67
C LYS A 629 29.49 11.21 22.79
N PHE A 630 28.62 11.94 23.48
CA PHE A 630 29.02 12.73 24.65
C PHE A 630 29.53 11.85 25.79
N ALA A 631 28.90 10.69 26.03
CA ALA A 631 29.38 9.73 27.01
C ALA A 631 30.78 9.20 26.65
N ASP A 632 31.01 8.83 25.38
CA ASP A 632 32.31 8.37 24.89
C ASP A 632 33.38 9.47 25.05
N LEU A 633 33.06 10.72 24.70
CA LEU A 633 33.96 11.87 24.81
C LEU A 633 34.30 12.23 26.26
N ARG A 634 33.33 12.12 27.19
CA ARG A 634 33.57 12.35 28.62
C ARG A 634 34.51 11.31 29.23
N ALA A 635 34.59 10.11 28.65
CA ALA A 635 35.54 9.08 29.07
C ALA A 635 36.97 9.35 28.58
N ALA A 636 37.16 10.19 27.55
CA ALA A 636 38.47 10.61 27.09
C ALA A 636 39.12 11.60 28.06
N THR A 637 40.39 11.39 28.41
CA THR A 637 41.07 12.19 29.44
C THR A 637 41.60 13.52 28.90
N ASP A 638 41.85 13.65 27.59
CA ASP A 638 42.49 14.82 27.00
C ASP A 638 41.50 15.80 26.34
N GLU A 639 41.65 17.10 26.62
CA GLU A 639 40.77 18.16 26.11
C GLU A 639 40.97 18.45 24.60
N PRO A 640 42.21 18.58 24.08
CA PRO A 640 42.47 18.61 22.64
C PRO A 640 41.83 17.46 21.85
N GLU A 641 41.91 16.23 22.36
CA GLU A 641 41.26 15.07 21.73
C GLU A 641 39.74 15.23 21.71
N ARG A 642 39.12 15.63 22.84
CA ARG A 642 37.69 15.92 22.89
C ARG A 642 37.27 17.00 21.91
N LEU A 643 38.01 18.10 21.83
CA LEU A 643 37.73 19.20 20.89
C LEU A 643 37.86 18.77 19.44
N LYS A 644 38.85 17.93 19.11
CA LYS A 644 39.02 17.36 17.76
C LYS A 644 37.85 16.46 17.38
N GLU A 645 37.40 15.59 18.28
CA GLU A 645 36.28 14.71 17.99
C GLU A 645 34.95 15.47 17.95
N ILE A 646 34.76 16.53 18.75
CA ILE A 646 33.63 17.45 18.58
C ILE A 646 33.68 18.13 17.21
N ASP A 647 34.86 18.55 16.75
CA ASP A 647 35.06 19.11 15.40
C ASP A 647 34.64 18.10 14.31
N ASN A 648 35.02 16.83 14.46
CA ASN A 648 34.58 15.74 13.57
C ASN A 648 33.05 15.56 13.58
N LEU A 649 32.40 15.69 14.74
CA LEU A 649 30.94 15.58 14.85
C LEU A 649 30.22 16.73 14.14
N VAL A 650 30.67 17.98 14.34
CA VAL A 650 30.02 19.15 13.74
C VAL A 650 30.30 19.30 12.24
N ASN A 651 31.41 18.73 11.76
CA ASN A 651 31.82 18.70 10.36
C ASN A 651 31.61 17.34 9.69
N TRP A 652 30.77 16.46 10.26
CA TRP A 652 30.55 15.08 9.78
C TRP A 652 30.22 15.00 8.28
N THR A 653 29.38 15.91 7.80
CA THR A 653 28.89 15.97 6.42
C THR A 653 29.76 16.83 5.50
N ASP A 654 30.86 17.41 6.01
CA ASP A 654 31.77 18.23 5.21
C ASP A 654 32.88 17.35 4.61
N PRO A 655 32.90 17.13 3.29
CA PRO A 655 33.95 16.36 2.63
C PRO A 655 35.24 17.17 2.39
N GLY A 656 35.27 18.45 2.77
CA GLY A 656 36.34 19.39 2.49
C GLY A 656 36.30 19.98 1.07
N PRO A 657 37.17 20.95 0.75
CA PRO A 657 37.16 21.66 -0.53
C PRO A 657 37.32 20.75 -1.75
N GLY A 658 36.36 20.83 -2.68
CA GLY A 658 36.35 20.02 -3.90
C GLY A 658 35.93 18.55 -3.69
N GLY A 659 35.43 18.22 -2.49
CA GLY A 659 34.77 16.96 -2.20
C GLY A 659 33.24 17.06 -2.30
N PHE A 660 32.57 15.91 -2.19
CA PHE A 660 31.12 15.75 -2.26
C PHE A 660 30.64 14.87 -1.11
N TYR A 661 29.43 15.13 -0.61
CA TYR A 661 28.74 14.30 0.37
C TYR A 661 27.32 14.02 -0.12
N ASP A 662 26.91 12.77 -0.01
CA ASP A 662 25.58 12.29 -0.35
C ASP A 662 25.04 11.45 0.82
N ASP A 663 23.84 11.81 1.31
CA ASP A 663 22.99 10.97 2.16
C ASP A 663 21.96 10.32 1.25
N LEU A 664 22.20 9.06 0.92
CA LEU A 664 21.44 8.33 -0.10
C LEU A 664 20.04 7.91 0.38
N GLY A 665 19.80 7.97 1.69
CA GLY A 665 18.47 7.78 2.27
C GLY A 665 17.63 9.05 2.29
N ASN A 666 18.25 10.22 2.08
CA ASN A 666 17.60 11.52 2.09
C ASN A 666 17.38 12.05 0.66
N LEU A 667 16.11 12.18 0.28
CA LEU A 667 15.71 12.64 -1.06
C LEU A 667 16.27 14.01 -1.46
N THR A 668 16.62 14.83 -0.47
CA THR A 668 17.16 16.18 -0.69
C THR A 668 18.69 16.22 -0.75
N GLN A 669 19.37 15.10 -0.49
CA GLN A 669 20.84 15.01 -0.37
C GLN A 669 21.43 13.85 -1.18
N GLN A 670 20.76 13.45 -2.26
CA GLN A 670 21.20 12.38 -3.17
C GLN A 670 21.50 12.88 -4.61
N PRO A 671 22.15 14.04 -4.83
CA PRO A 671 22.30 14.65 -6.16
C PRO A 671 23.03 13.77 -7.18
N HIS A 672 23.86 12.81 -6.73
CA HIS A 672 24.62 11.92 -7.60
C HIS A 672 23.99 10.53 -7.78
N LEU A 673 22.87 10.21 -7.12
CA LEU A 673 22.24 8.91 -7.22
C LEU A 673 21.53 8.72 -8.57
N VAL A 674 21.78 7.59 -9.24
CA VAL A 674 21.07 7.22 -10.47
C VAL A 674 19.80 6.46 -10.08
N ARG A 675 18.65 7.13 -10.20
CA ARG A 675 17.37 6.68 -9.62
C ARG A 675 16.58 5.67 -10.47
N GLY A 676 16.81 5.63 -11.78
CA GLY A 676 16.06 4.78 -12.71
C GLY A 676 14.69 5.34 -13.12
N PRO A 677 13.78 4.50 -13.64
CA PRO A 677 12.46 4.90 -14.16
C PRO A 677 11.50 5.53 -13.14
N GLY A 678 11.60 5.14 -11.87
CA GLY A 678 10.73 5.60 -10.78
C GLY A 678 9.43 4.81 -10.64
N ALA A 679 8.75 4.97 -9.49
CA ALA A 679 7.60 4.18 -9.06
C ALA A 679 6.40 4.19 -10.02
N GLU A 680 6.23 5.25 -10.82
CA GLU A 680 5.14 5.32 -11.80
C GLU A 680 5.25 4.23 -12.88
N LYS A 681 6.49 3.89 -13.28
CA LYS A 681 6.79 2.91 -14.34
C LYS A 681 7.35 1.60 -13.82
N ASP A 682 7.92 1.64 -12.62
CA ASP A 682 8.53 0.51 -11.94
C ASP A 682 8.10 0.50 -10.46
N PRO A 683 6.83 0.18 -10.17
CA PRO A 683 6.27 0.28 -8.82
C PRO A 683 6.90 -0.71 -7.83
N ALA A 684 7.52 -1.77 -8.33
CA ALA A 684 8.25 -2.74 -7.52
C ALA A 684 9.74 -2.39 -7.33
N PHE A 685 10.22 -1.32 -7.96
CA PHE A 685 11.63 -0.88 -7.90
C PHE A 685 12.63 -1.98 -8.31
N LEU A 686 12.28 -2.77 -9.35
CA LEU A 686 13.17 -3.80 -9.89
C LEU A 686 14.31 -3.21 -10.74
N GLU A 687 14.08 -2.04 -11.34
CA GLU A 687 15.03 -1.31 -12.19
C GLU A 687 15.40 0.07 -11.61
N SER A 688 14.62 0.56 -10.65
CA SER A 688 14.80 1.83 -9.96
C SER A 688 15.46 1.64 -8.60
N SER A 689 16.22 2.62 -8.15
CA SER A 689 16.63 2.64 -6.73
C SER A 689 15.44 3.01 -5.85
N LEU A 690 15.33 2.41 -4.67
CA LEU A 690 14.35 2.80 -3.65
C LEU A 690 15.04 3.27 -2.36
N VAL A 691 14.30 3.99 -1.52
CA VAL A 691 14.73 4.28 -0.15
C VAL A 691 14.37 3.09 0.74
N GLY A 692 15.38 2.45 1.31
CA GLY A 692 15.24 1.38 2.29
C GLY A 692 15.31 1.91 3.73
N PHE A 693 14.77 1.16 4.69
CA PHE A 693 14.70 1.54 6.11
C PHE A 693 15.25 0.44 7.02
N ALA A 694 16.16 0.77 7.93
CA ALA A 694 16.76 -0.15 8.89
C ALA A 694 17.19 0.55 10.21
N GLY A 695 16.47 1.61 10.59
CA GLY A 695 16.84 2.49 11.69
C GLY A 695 16.73 1.86 13.08
N ARG A 696 17.71 2.19 13.93
CA ARG A 696 17.66 2.00 15.38
C ARG A 696 17.88 3.35 16.05
N PRO A 697 17.18 3.68 17.14
CA PRO A 697 17.28 5.01 17.75
C PRO A 697 18.71 5.41 18.17
N THR A 698 19.60 4.45 18.41
CA THR A 698 20.97 4.68 18.93
C THR A 698 22.04 4.92 17.86
N ILE A 699 21.73 4.73 16.58
CA ILE A 699 22.64 5.03 15.47
C ILE A 699 22.24 6.36 14.81
N ARG A 700 23.16 6.93 14.02
CA ARG A 700 22.92 8.18 13.30
C ARG A 700 21.69 8.05 12.38
N THR A 701 20.87 9.10 12.31
CA THR A 701 19.65 9.18 11.49
C THR A 701 19.90 8.93 10.01
N SER A 702 21.02 9.41 9.46
CA SER A 702 21.43 9.13 8.06
C SER A 702 21.79 7.66 7.82
N TRP A 703 21.84 6.82 8.86
CA TRP A 703 22.01 5.36 8.74
C TRP A 703 20.70 4.60 8.96
N TRP A 704 19.59 5.30 9.27
CA TRP A 704 18.27 4.69 9.36
C TRP A 704 17.68 4.40 7.99
N THR A 705 18.14 5.16 7.00
CA THR A 705 17.75 5.06 5.60
C THR A 705 18.97 4.78 4.74
N HIS A 706 18.72 4.34 3.51
CA HIS A 706 19.76 4.05 2.52
C HIS A 706 19.12 4.00 1.14
N ALA A 707 19.92 4.24 0.09
CA ALA A 707 19.51 3.82 -1.23
C ALA A 707 19.69 2.31 -1.37
N GLU A 708 18.70 1.69 -1.99
CA GLU A 708 18.61 0.26 -2.18
C GLU A 708 18.36 -0.08 -3.65
N SER A 709 18.92 -1.20 -4.09
CA SER A 709 18.59 -1.87 -5.36
C SER A 709 17.97 -3.24 -5.07
N LEU A 710 17.20 -3.80 -6.00
CA LEU A 710 16.62 -5.14 -5.86
C LEU A 710 17.25 -6.14 -6.83
N VAL A 711 17.21 -7.41 -6.41
CA VAL A 711 17.68 -8.56 -7.17
C VAL A 711 19.12 -8.32 -7.63
N ASP A 712 19.41 -8.46 -8.92
CA ASP A 712 20.78 -8.36 -9.47
C ASP A 712 21.04 -6.98 -10.07
N ALA A 713 20.13 -6.02 -9.89
CA ALA A 713 20.33 -4.66 -10.35
C ALA A 713 21.45 -3.99 -9.53
N PRO A 714 22.39 -3.28 -10.17
CA PRO A 714 23.39 -2.51 -9.45
C PRO A 714 22.77 -1.26 -8.84
N LEU A 715 23.32 -0.81 -7.71
CA LEU A 715 23.09 0.55 -7.23
C LEU A 715 24.16 1.46 -7.84
N GLN A 716 23.77 2.61 -8.38
CA GLN A 716 24.69 3.44 -9.17
C GLN A 716 24.68 4.91 -8.77
N MET A 717 25.86 5.54 -8.80
CA MET A 717 26.04 6.98 -8.65
C MET A 717 26.87 7.55 -9.80
N ARG A 718 26.66 8.83 -10.12
CA ARG A 718 27.40 9.57 -11.15
C ARG A 718 27.83 10.95 -10.64
N TYR A 719 29.13 11.19 -10.66
CA TYR A 719 29.75 12.48 -10.36
C TYR A 719 30.26 13.12 -11.64
N GLU A 720 30.15 14.44 -11.74
CA GLU A 720 30.64 15.26 -12.85
C GLU A 720 31.42 16.47 -12.32
N GLY A 721 32.29 17.03 -13.16
CA GLY A 721 33.06 18.22 -12.80
C GLY A 721 34.20 17.95 -11.82
N LEU A 722 34.70 16.72 -11.75
CA LEU A 722 35.86 16.38 -10.92
C LEU A 722 37.14 17.02 -11.48
N ASP A 723 38.05 17.41 -10.58
CA ASP A 723 39.39 17.85 -10.96
C ASP A 723 40.17 16.66 -11.53
N ARG A 724 40.59 16.77 -12.79
CA ARG A 724 41.25 15.70 -13.55
C ARG A 724 42.65 15.39 -13.01
N ASP A 725 43.27 16.35 -12.33
CA ASP A 725 44.63 16.20 -11.82
C ASP A 725 44.68 15.73 -10.37
N ALA A 726 43.58 15.92 -9.63
CA ALA A 726 43.44 15.51 -8.25
C ALA A 726 43.32 13.99 -8.08
N GLN A 727 43.75 13.52 -6.90
CA GLN A 727 43.45 12.17 -6.44
C GLN A 727 42.25 12.21 -5.49
N TYR A 728 41.40 11.20 -5.59
CA TYR A 728 40.21 11.09 -4.75
C TYR A 728 40.25 9.83 -3.89
N ARG A 729 39.52 9.88 -2.78
CA ARG A 729 39.19 8.75 -1.92
C ARG A 729 37.68 8.72 -1.74
N ILE A 730 37.10 7.54 -1.72
CA ILE A 730 35.72 7.33 -1.30
C ILE A 730 35.68 6.92 0.16
N ARG A 731 34.83 7.58 0.95
CA ARG A 731 34.34 7.10 2.24
C ARG A 731 32.90 6.66 2.05
N VAL A 732 32.51 5.50 2.59
CA VAL A 732 31.17 4.95 2.39
C VAL A 732 30.66 4.26 3.65
N VAL A 733 29.35 4.38 3.91
CA VAL A 733 28.65 3.63 4.96
C VAL A 733 27.76 2.58 4.31
N TYR A 734 28.13 1.32 4.50
CA TYR A 734 27.29 0.18 4.16
C TYR A 734 26.38 -0.17 5.34
N ALA A 735 25.08 0.08 5.18
CA ALA A 735 24.05 -0.17 6.19
C ALA A 735 22.91 -1.04 5.62
N GLY A 736 21.76 -1.01 6.27
CA GLY A 736 20.52 -1.67 5.84
C GLY A 736 20.14 -2.92 6.64
N ASP A 737 19.05 -3.56 6.21
CA ASP A 737 18.44 -4.72 6.90
C ASP A 737 19.07 -6.07 6.49
N SER A 738 20.02 -6.05 5.57
CA SER A 738 20.74 -7.22 5.07
C SER A 738 22.21 -7.18 5.47
N PRO A 739 22.56 -7.34 6.77
CA PRO A 739 23.92 -7.14 7.29
C PRO A 739 24.91 -8.22 6.82
N ARG A 740 24.41 -9.41 6.46
CA ARG A 740 25.23 -10.53 5.95
C ARG A 740 25.48 -10.46 4.44
N GLY A 741 24.81 -9.55 3.72
CA GLY A 741 24.99 -9.41 2.28
C GLY A 741 26.36 -8.80 1.97
N LYS A 742 27.15 -9.48 1.14
CA LYS A 742 28.44 -8.95 0.65
C LYS A 742 28.22 -7.89 -0.42
N ILE A 743 29.17 -6.97 -0.52
CA ILE A 743 29.10 -5.84 -1.46
C ILE A 743 30.43 -5.61 -2.17
N ARG A 744 30.37 -5.37 -3.47
CA ARG A 744 31.49 -5.06 -4.36
C ARG A 744 31.29 -3.67 -4.95
N LEU A 745 32.37 -2.90 -5.11
CA LEU A 745 32.33 -1.57 -5.72
C LEU A 745 33.27 -1.47 -6.92
N VAL A 746 32.73 -1.01 -8.05
CA VAL A 746 33.45 -0.79 -9.30
C VAL A 746 33.25 0.64 -9.78
N ALA A 747 34.31 1.27 -10.27
CA ALA A 747 34.30 2.57 -10.93
C ALA A 747 34.36 2.42 -12.46
N ASN A 748 33.55 3.22 -13.16
CA ASN A 748 33.47 3.27 -14.63
C ASN A 748 33.33 1.87 -15.27
N ASP A 749 32.55 1.00 -14.63
CA ASP A 749 32.20 -0.36 -15.08
C ASP A 749 33.38 -1.37 -15.16
N SER A 750 34.64 -0.95 -15.05
CA SER A 750 35.81 -1.83 -15.20
C SER A 750 36.88 -1.71 -14.11
N VAL A 751 36.92 -0.62 -13.34
CA VAL A 751 37.97 -0.37 -12.34
C VAL A 751 37.49 -0.80 -10.96
N GLU A 752 37.94 -1.95 -10.46
CA GLU A 752 37.56 -2.41 -9.12
C GLU A 752 38.17 -1.52 -8.02
N ILE A 753 37.31 -1.00 -7.14
CA ILE A 753 37.72 -0.22 -5.96
C ILE A 753 37.92 -1.17 -4.77
N HIS A 754 36.98 -2.09 -4.58
CA HIS A 754 37.16 -3.24 -3.70
C HIS A 754 36.34 -4.45 -4.20
N PRO A 755 36.80 -5.69 -3.94
CA PRO A 755 36.08 -6.90 -4.29
C PRO A 755 34.82 -7.07 -3.42
N LEU A 756 34.13 -8.22 -3.53
CA LEU A 756 33.08 -8.58 -2.58
C LEU A 756 33.65 -8.65 -1.16
N ILE A 757 33.21 -7.74 -0.30
CA ILE A 757 33.57 -7.68 1.13
C ILE A 757 32.32 -7.81 2.00
N ASP A 758 32.52 -8.23 3.25
CA ASP A 758 31.48 -8.17 4.26
C ASP A 758 31.20 -6.71 4.66
N LYS A 759 29.94 -6.39 4.90
CA LYS A 759 29.57 -5.07 5.45
C LYS A 759 30.11 -4.95 6.88
N PRO A 760 30.70 -3.79 7.27
CA PRO A 760 31.18 -3.59 8.63
C PRO A 760 30.08 -3.83 9.67
N THR A 761 30.38 -4.66 10.67
CA THR A 761 29.50 -4.89 11.83
C THR A 761 30.33 -4.67 13.11
N PRO A 762 30.03 -3.63 13.93
CA PRO A 762 28.96 -2.64 13.78
C PRO A 762 29.14 -1.72 12.56
N VAL A 763 28.03 -1.11 12.11
CA VAL A 763 28.03 -0.15 10.99
C VAL A 763 28.97 1.02 11.29
N LYS A 764 29.85 1.32 10.33
CA LYS A 764 30.82 2.42 10.41
C LYS A 764 31.27 2.84 9.00
N PRO A 765 31.76 4.07 8.83
CA PRO A 765 32.40 4.47 7.58
C PRO A 765 33.65 3.63 7.28
N VAL A 766 33.85 3.30 6.00
CA VAL A 766 35.07 2.68 5.47
C VAL A 766 35.60 3.49 4.29
N GLU A 767 36.91 3.47 4.09
CA GLU A 767 37.60 4.31 3.12
C GLU A 767 38.38 3.48 2.10
N PHE A 768 38.31 3.89 0.82
CA PHE A 768 39.04 3.29 -0.28
C PHE A 768 39.58 4.36 -1.22
N ASP A 769 40.83 4.20 -1.65
CA ASP A 769 41.42 5.09 -2.63
C ASP A 769 40.84 4.83 -4.03
N ILE A 770 40.57 5.90 -4.78
CA ILE A 770 40.09 5.79 -6.16
C ILE A 770 41.28 5.90 -7.10
N PRO A 771 41.52 4.90 -7.97
CA PRO A 771 42.60 4.99 -8.96
C PRO A 771 42.43 6.21 -9.87
N LYS A 772 43.50 6.98 -10.10
CA LYS A 772 43.46 8.24 -10.88
C LYS A 772 42.85 8.06 -12.28
N GLN A 773 43.04 6.88 -12.90
CA GLN A 773 42.43 6.56 -14.19
C GLN A 773 40.89 6.61 -14.19
N ALA A 774 40.26 6.37 -13.04
CA ALA A 774 38.80 6.39 -12.90
C ALA A 774 38.23 7.82 -12.85
N THR A 775 39.03 8.84 -12.54
CA THR A 775 38.59 10.24 -12.47
C THR A 775 39.21 11.14 -13.56
N ALA A 776 40.11 10.61 -14.38
CA ALA A 776 40.90 11.37 -15.38
C ALA A 776 40.04 12.13 -16.41
N THR A 777 38.80 11.71 -16.66
CA THR A 777 37.87 12.38 -17.59
C THR A 777 37.15 13.58 -16.95
N GLY A 778 37.21 13.72 -15.62
CA GLY A 778 36.41 14.66 -14.84
C GLY A 778 35.01 14.13 -14.52
N ALA A 779 34.73 12.86 -14.81
CA ALA A 779 33.49 12.18 -14.47
C ALA A 779 33.80 10.82 -13.83
N LEU A 780 32.95 10.38 -12.91
CA LEU A 780 33.08 9.12 -12.20
C LEU A 780 31.71 8.45 -12.06
N ARG A 781 31.59 7.22 -12.54
CA ARG A 781 30.45 6.34 -12.24
C ARG A 781 30.87 5.34 -11.19
N LEU A 782 30.09 5.22 -10.13
CA LEU A 782 30.24 4.16 -9.12
C LEU A 782 29.09 3.18 -9.27
N SER A 783 29.40 1.89 -9.28
CA SER A 783 28.42 0.79 -9.36
C SER A 783 28.69 -0.20 -8.24
N TRP A 784 27.71 -0.38 -7.35
CA TRP A 784 27.72 -1.41 -6.32
C TRP A 784 26.98 -2.65 -6.79
N TYR A 785 27.53 -3.81 -6.47
CA TYR A 785 26.97 -5.12 -6.77
C TYR A 785 26.92 -5.98 -5.51
N ARG A 786 25.82 -6.72 -5.34
CA ARG A 786 25.70 -7.76 -4.33
C ARG A 786 26.23 -9.10 -4.86
N GLU A 787 26.26 -10.11 -3.99
CA GLU A 787 26.47 -11.49 -4.41
C GLU A 787 25.39 -11.96 -5.39
N ALA A 788 25.80 -12.61 -6.48
CA ALA A 788 24.90 -13.06 -7.53
C ALA A 788 24.02 -14.25 -7.09
N ASN A 789 22.88 -14.41 -7.75
CA ASN A 789 22.00 -15.59 -7.64
C ASN A 789 21.32 -15.83 -6.28
N LEU A 790 21.40 -14.89 -5.33
CA LEU A 790 20.64 -14.98 -4.09
C LEU A 790 19.12 -14.92 -4.36
N GLY A 791 18.37 -15.82 -3.71
CA GLY A 791 16.90 -15.87 -3.68
C GLY A 791 16.31 -15.11 -2.48
N GLY A 792 15.16 -15.56 -1.98
CA GLY A 792 14.50 -14.96 -0.80
C GLY A 792 13.84 -13.62 -1.11
N ASN A 793 13.94 -12.66 -0.19
CA ASN A 793 13.26 -11.35 -0.26
C ASN A 793 13.78 -10.42 -1.37
N GLY A 794 14.82 -10.81 -2.11
CA GLY A 794 15.33 -10.07 -3.26
C GLY A 794 16.10 -8.80 -2.92
N ARG A 795 16.48 -8.54 -1.66
CA ARG A 795 17.29 -7.36 -1.30
C ARG A 795 18.64 -7.36 -2.04
N GLY A 796 18.96 -6.21 -2.64
CA GLY A 796 20.19 -5.98 -3.40
C GLY A 796 21.24 -5.21 -2.58
N CYS A 797 21.86 -4.20 -3.20
CA CYS A 797 22.85 -3.35 -2.55
C CYS A 797 22.18 -2.30 -1.66
N GLN A 798 22.77 -2.00 -0.50
CA GLN A 798 22.27 -1.01 0.46
C GLN A 798 23.42 -0.09 0.90
N VAL A 799 23.31 1.20 0.59
CA VAL A 799 24.36 2.21 0.86
C VAL A 799 23.71 3.44 1.47
N ALA A 800 24.19 3.88 2.64
CA ALA A 800 23.58 4.96 3.42
C ALA A 800 24.22 6.33 3.11
N GLU A 801 25.53 6.45 3.30
CA GLU A 801 26.26 7.70 3.07
C GLU A 801 27.48 7.47 2.17
N VAL A 802 27.80 8.48 1.36
CA VAL A 802 29.01 8.50 0.53
C VAL A 802 29.67 9.86 0.63
N TRP A 803 30.98 9.88 0.83
CA TRP A 803 31.82 11.05 0.64
C TRP A 803 32.82 10.75 -0.48
N LEU A 804 32.91 11.65 -1.44
CA LEU A 804 33.99 11.69 -2.40
C LEU A 804 34.97 12.79 -1.96
N ILE A 805 36.09 12.39 -1.37
CA ILE A 805 37.04 13.29 -0.71
C ILE A 805 38.21 13.54 -1.66
N ARG A 806 38.50 14.81 -1.93
CA ARG A 806 39.72 15.22 -2.64
C ARG A 806 40.91 15.12 -1.69
N LYS A 807 41.99 14.45 -2.12
CA LYS A 807 43.22 14.31 -1.34
C LYS A 807 44.13 15.52 -1.45
#